data_AF-A0A6J2WBG1-F1
#
_entry.id   AF-A0A6J2WBG1-F1
#
_cell.length_a   1.000
_cell.length_b   1.000
_cell.length_c   1.000
_cell.angle_alpha   90.00
_cell.angle_beta   90.00
_cell.angle_gamma   90.00
#
_symmetry.space_group_name_H-M   'P 1'
#
loop_
_entity.id
_entity.type
_entity.pdbx_description
1 polymer ?
#
loop_
_entity_poly.entity_id
_entity_poly.type
_entity_poly.pdbx_seq_one_letter_code
_entity_poly.pdbx_strand_id
1 'polypeptide(L)'
;MCSGLLSGVDRRRDIPEINKYMNAKGVTLKALEQFRLKSCIDFKPRETEFHYIRVVKQDGCFSSVGKQLGYGQTLSIGDGCDTIAIVEHEFLHTLGFYHEQSRYDRDDYVTIVWQNIMWGYGYQVHVQLQQEYFSIYVRLVSGDYDDQLQWPCPWRQVTFLLLDQHPHIQQRMSHQRSIITDPTSGEDVDDGIRDIPEINKDLNLLEGDILETKDKSALLGDQYRWESPVPYVLNEDLDIDAKGIILRAFEQFRLKSCIDFKPRDNEEYYISVEKKDGCYSYVGKRFINGQILSIGAGCGTVSVVEHEFLHALGFYHEQSRYDRDDHVTIVWENMETGKEHNFNKYSEDQITTQDTPYDYTSVMHYGKDYFTNGNGPTIITKLPEFQDVIGQRLEMSFYDVVELNKLYKCNTFTSFLDHCSFDNESLCEMSVCSHSGLEWERVTSVAGGPQSDHTYLGSESQVHVNVFFLCSLSSVGFFMHLSTVNGQEGDRAKLETRTMTPSRDCKVQCLQFFHYHSGSESDQLNIWIREFDNEADPSVTRRLMGQITGSPANYWQLHHVPLNAGKTFQVEFESRKGAGSSSGGFSVDDINLSETECPHNIWQIRNFEELLTSSSPGTYIFSPRYYSPEGYGYQVFIALQREYFSIYVRLVSGDYDDQLQWPCPWRQVTFLLLDQNPHIQQRMSHQKSITTDPTYISGGVFFWDNPRKVGTPTVMNNEIVYVNSGWGYRYFMYQKDLSNRAFVKGGDIFLLFSMQDISGLLQKDTLPCPSVPEQNFMGSPEDQADEGPCVKRIK
;
A
#
# COMPACT_ATOMS: atom_id res chain seq x y z
N MET A 1 49.13 10.12 16.76
CA MET A 1 49.90 11.04 17.64
C MET A 1 48.98 12.24 17.87
N CYS A 2 48.41 12.51 19.05
CA CYS A 2 48.96 12.46 20.40
C CYS A 2 48.09 11.69 21.41
N SER A 3 48.74 10.80 22.16
CA SER A 3 48.50 10.49 23.59
C SER A 3 48.72 11.73 24.47
N GLY A 4 48.22 11.91 25.68
CA GLY A 4 47.53 11.04 26.63
C GLY A 4 47.52 11.70 28.02
N LEU A 5 46.98 10.95 29.00
CA LEU A 5 47.10 11.09 30.47
C LEU A 5 46.32 12.21 31.16
N LEU A 6 45.26 11.80 31.88
CA LEU A 6 45.30 11.78 33.35
C LEU A 6 44.48 10.59 33.88
N SER A 7 45.15 9.78 34.70
CA SER A 7 44.66 8.60 35.41
C SER A 7 44.21 8.95 36.83
N GLY A 8 43.09 8.38 37.27
CA GLY A 8 42.91 7.80 38.60
C GLY A 8 42.61 8.71 39.79
N VAL A 9 41.34 8.71 40.24
CA VAL A 9 40.97 8.65 41.67
C VAL A 9 39.78 7.70 41.82
N ASP A 10 39.87 6.78 42.78
CA ASP A 10 38.96 5.67 43.06
C ASP A 10 37.78 6.09 43.96
N ARG A 11 36.61 5.51 43.64
CA ARG A 11 35.41 5.18 44.43
C ARG A 11 34.70 6.19 45.37
N ARG A 12 33.40 6.30 45.03
CA ARG A 12 32.19 6.41 45.87
C ARG A 12 32.00 7.70 46.66
N ARG A 13 31.25 8.60 46.04
CA ARG A 13 30.10 9.31 46.64
C ARG A 13 29.23 9.89 45.52
N ASP A 14 27.97 9.46 45.50
CA ASP A 14 26.78 10.00 44.84
C ASP A 14 26.92 10.65 43.45
N ILE A 15 26.63 9.87 42.41
CA ILE A 15 26.23 10.38 41.08
C ILE A 15 24.92 9.70 40.64
N PRO A 16 23.74 10.19 41.07
CA PRO A 16 22.49 9.93 40.35
C PRO A 16 21.99 11.14 39.54
N GLU A 17 22.43 12.37 39.84
CA GLU A 17 21.77 13.55 39.28
C GLU A 17 22.25 13.92 37.86
N ILE A 18 23.53 13.76 37.52
CA ILE A 18 24.09 14.29 36.26
C ILE A 18 23.59 13.52 35.01
N ASN A 19 23.30 12.21 35.11
CA ASN A 19 22.78 11.44 33.97
C ASN A 19 21.32 11.75 33.63
N LYS A 20 20.51 12.17 34.61
CA LYS A 20 19.08 12.47 34.38
C LYS A 20 18.88 13.79 33.61
N TYR A 21 19.77 14.76 33.81
CA TYR A 21 19.75 16.04 33.07
C TYR A 21 20.17 15.91 31.61
N MET A 22 21.00 14.91 31.27
CA MET A 22 21.34 14.63 29.86
C MET A 22 20.19 13.98 29.09
N ASN A 23 19.30 13.22 29.77
CA ASN A 23 18.17 12.56 29.11
C ASN A 23 17.07 13.54 28.69
N ALA A 24 16.53 14.35 29.62
CA ALA A 24 15.41 15.25 29.32
C ALA A 24 15.74 16.31 28.25
N LYS A 25 16.95 16.87 28.27
CA LYS A 25 17.40 17.81 27.24
C LYS A 25 17.55 17.13 25.87
N GLY A 26 18.10 15.92 25.83
CA GLY A 26 18.23 15.13 24.60
C GLY A 26 16.88 14.74 24.01
N VAL A 27 15.95 14.27 24.84
CA VAL A 27 14.57 13.94 24.44
C VAL A 27 13.83 15.19 23.97
N THR A 28 14.01 16.32 24.65
CA THR A 28 13.43 17.59 24.20
C THR A 28 13.92 17.96 22.80
N LEU A 29 15.23 17.90 22.53
CA LEU A 29 15.76 18.21 21.20
C LEU A 29 15.22 17.28 20.12
N LYS A 30 15.05 15.99 20.41
CA LYS A 30 14.41 15.02 19.49
C LYS A 30 12.94 15.35 19.24
N ALA A 31 12.18 15.71 20.28
CA ALA A 31 10.79 16.15 20.13
C ALA A 31 10.68 17.43 19.27
N LEU A 32 11.59 18.39 19.44
CA LEU A 32 11.63 19.58 18.60
C LEU A 32 11.96 19.26 17.13
N GLU A 33 12.81 18.26 16.88
CA GLU A 33 13.08 17.75 15.54
C GLU A 33 11.84 17.08 14.93
N GLN A 34 11.02 16.37 15.72
CA GLN A 34 9.74 15.82 15.26
C GLN A 34 8.76 16.92 14.85
N PHE A 35 8.65 18.03 15.60
CA PHE A 35 7.84 19.17 15.16
C PHE A 35 8.31 19.72 13.81
N ARG A 36 9.62 19.84 13.61
CA ARG A 36 10.18 20.31 12.35
C ARG A 36 9.89 19.36 11.18
N LEU A 37 9.89 18.05 11.42
CA LEU A 37 9.65 17.04 10.39
C LEU A 37 8.16 16.85 10.07
N LYS A 38 7.28 17.08 11.05
CA LYS A 38 5.84 16.75 10.97
C LYS A 38 4.93 17.97 10.92
N SER A 39 5.47 19.18 11.05
CA SER A 39 4.70 20.43 11.04
C SER A 39 5.49 21.56 10.38
N CYS A 40 4.83 22.69 10.14
CA CYS A 40 5.47 23.91 9.66
C CYS A 40 6.16 24.72 10.78
N ILE A 41 6.31 24.15 11.99
CA ILE A 41 6.84 24.84 13.17
C ILE A 41 8.26 24.35 13.44
N ASP A 42 9.21 25.28 13.44
CA ASP A 42 10.63 25.03 13.74
C ASP A 42 11.03 25.78 15.03
N PHE A 43 11.46 25.03 16.04
CA PHE A 43 11.91 25.59 17.31
C PHE A 43 13.41 25.81 17.29
N LYS A 44 13.83 27.07 17.45
CA LYS A 44 15.25 27.45 17.42
C LYS A 44 15.78 27.77 18.81
N PRO A 45 17.05 27.44 19.11
CA PRO A 45 17.71 27.93 20.32
C PRO A 45 17.63 29.45 20.39
N ARG A 46 17.28 29.97 21.57
CA ARG A 46 17.17 31.40 21.80
C ARG A 46 18.54 32.07 21.68
N GLU A 47 18.59 33.19 20.97
CA GLU A 47 19.75 34.08 20.92
C GLU A 47 19.48 35.35 21.73
N THR A 48 18.47 36.14 21.33
CA THR A 48 18.16 37.45 21.94
C THR A 48 16.66 37.70 22.13
N GLU A 49 15.82 36.75 21.73
CA GLU A 49 14.37 36.93 21.64
C GLU A 49 13.76 37.25 23.01
N PHE A 50 12.88 38.24 23.05
CA PHE A 50 12.23 38.69 24.29
C PHE A 50 11.17 37.69 24.78
N HIS A 51 10.43 37.09 23.84
CA HIS A 51 9.50 36.00 24.08
C HIS A 51 10.15 34.69 23.69
N TYR A 52 10.17 33.73 24.60
CA TYR A 52 10.81 32.44 24.40
C TYR A 52 10.19 31.40 25.35
N ILE A 53 10.34 30.13 25.01
CA ILE A 53 9.98 29.01 25.88
C ILE A 53 11.21 28.64 26.68
N ARG A 54 11.10 28.66 28.00
CA ARG A 54 12.12 28.18 28.93
C ARG A 54 11.72 26.79 29.41
N VAL A 55 12.39 25.79 28.86
CA VAL A 55 12.25 24.40 29.34
C VAL A 55 13.02 24.26 30.65
N VAL A 56 12.32 23.88 31.71
CA VAL A 56 12.86 23.66 33.05
C VAL A 56 12.45 22.30 33.57
N LYS A 57 13.13 21.85 34.61
CA LYS A 57 12.74 20.67 35.38
C LYS A 57 12.13 21.12 36.70
N GLN A 58 10.81 21.04 36.83
CA GLN A 58 10.06 21.27 38.07
C GLN A 58 9.19 20.04 38.38
N ASP A 59 8.43 20.08 39.47
CA ASP A 59 7.53 18.98 39.81
C ASP A 59 6.34 18.94 38.84
N GLY A 60 6.21 17.83 38.11
CA GLY A 60 5.14 17.58 37.13
C GLY A 60 5.46 18.03 35.70
N CYS A 61 4.60 17.59 34.77
CA CYS A 61 4.60 17.99 33.37
C CYS A 61 3.53 19.06 33.19
N PHE A 62 3.94 20.27 32.79
CA PHE A 62 2.98 21.33 32.52
C PHE A 62 3.57 22.44 31.67
N SER A 63 2.67 23.14 30.99
CA SER A 63 2.98 24.27 30.12
C SER A 63 1.81 25.24 30.08
N SER A 64 2.09 26.52 29.91
CA SER A 64 1.02 27.51 29.70
C SER A 64 0.49 27.42 28.28
N VAL A 65 -0.84 27.48 28.12
CA VAL A 65 -1.46 27.39 26.79
C VAL A 65 -1.30 28.71 26.03
N GLY A 66 -0.69 28.64 24.85
CA GLY A 66 -0.42 29.76 23.96
C GLY A 66 0.71 30.68 24.44
N LYS A 67 1.00 31.70 23.62
CA LYS A 67 2.02 32.70 23.92
C LYS A 67 1.61 33.54 25.13
N GLN A 68 2.42 33.50 26.18
CA GLN A 68 2.20 34.35 27.36
C GLN A 68 2.75 35.77 27.16
N LEU A 69 1.97 36.78 27.54
CA LEU A 69 2.38 38.19 27.51
C LEU A 69 3.25 38.51 28.74
N GLY A 70 4.57 38.32 28.60
CA GLY A 70 5.56 38.55 29.66
C GLY A 70 6.91 37.92 29.32
N TYR A 71 7.95 38.19 30.11
CA TYR A 71 9.28 37.58 29.93
C TYR A 71 9.17 36.05 29.95
N GLY A 72 9.76 35.36 28.97
CA GLY A 72 9.97 33.89 28.89
C GLY A 72 8.94 32.97 29.57
N GLN A 73 8.11 32.25 28.81
CA GLN A 73 7.16 31.29 29.37
C GLN A 73 7.84 29.99 29.81
N THR A 74 7.44 29.43 30.94
CA THR A 74 8.05 28.21 31.49
C THR A 74 7.28 26.98 31.01
N LEU A 75 8.01 25.98 30.54
CA LEU A 75 7.52 24.63 30.26
C LEU A 75 8.29 23.67 31.19
N SER A 76 7.58 22.94 32.04
CA SER A 76 8.16 21.97 32.97
C SER A 76 8.16 20.57 32.37
N ILE A 77 9.35 19.99 32.23
CA ILE A 77 9.56 18.55 32.03
C ILE A 77 10.12 17.99 33.33
N GLY A 78 9.21 17.61 34.22
CA GLY A 78 9.53 17.01 35.51
C GLY A 78 9.99 15.56 35.42
N ASP A 79 10.18 14.94 36.58
CA ASP A 79 10.54 13.52 36.66
C ASP A 79 9.40 12.63 36.12
N GLY A 80 9.70 11.81 35.11
CA GLY A 80 8.72 10.95 34.43
C GLY A 80 8.06 11.58 33.19
N CYS A 81 8.42 12.82 32.86
CA CYS A 81 7.90 13.55 31.70
C CYS A 81 8.83 13.48 30.47
N ASP A 82 9.93 12.73 30.54
CA ASP A 82 11.01 12.70 29.55
C ASP A 82 10.81 11.65 28.44
N THR A 83 9.57 11.45 28.00
CA THR A 83 9.25 10.74 26.75
C THR A 83 8.99 11.75 25.62
N ILE A 84 9.26 11.38 24.37
CA ILE A 84 9.06 12.28 23.23
C ILE A 84 7.60 12.77 23.17
N ALA A 85 6.63 11.86 23.34
CA ALA A 85 5.20 12.20 23.28
C ALA A 85 4.76 13.18 24.39
N ILE A 86 5.24 13.00 25.63
CA ILE A 86 4.90 13.92 26.73
C ILE A 86 5.56 15.28 26.49
N VAL A 87 6.80 15.31 26.00
CA VAL A 87 7.44 16.59 25.66
C VAL A 87 6.71 17.29 24.51
N GLU A 88 6.33 16.56 23.46
CA GLU A 88 5.52 17.10 22.35
C GLU A 88 4.19 17.67 22.84
N HIS A 89 3.50 16.94 23.72
CA HIS A 89 2.26 17.39 24.36
C HIS A 89 2.42 18.74 25.07
N GLU A 90 3.46 18.89 25.90
CA GLU A 90 3.70 20.14 26.63
C GLU A 90 4.10 21.29 25.69
N PHE A 91 4.77 21.00 24.57
CA PHE A 91 5.06 21.98 23.54
C PHE A 91 3.82 22.39 22.74
N LEU A 92 2.88 21.48 22.47
CA LEU A 92 1.59 21.81 21.86
C LEU A 92 0.80 22.83 22.71
N HIS A 93 0.84 22.71 24.03
CA HIS A 93 0.28 23.73 24.91
C HIS A 93 0.93 25.10 24.64
N THR A 94 2.26 25.21 24.50
CA THR A 94 2.90 26.51 24.17
C THR A 94 2.41 27.13 22.87
N LEU A 95 1.97 26.30 21.93
CA LEU A 95 1.44 26.68 20.63
C LEU A 95 -0.06 27.04 20.65
N GLY A 96 -0.74 26.84 21.79
CA GLY A 96 -2.13 27.24 21.98
C GLY A 96 -3.13 26.09 22.00
N PHE A 97 -2.68 24.84 21.99
CA PHE A 97 -3.57 23.69 22.04
C PHE A 97 -4.05 23.44 23.47
N TYR A 98 -5.36 23.30 23.63
CA TYR A 98 -5.96 22.73 24.83
C TYR A 98 -6.10 21.21 24.64
N HIS A 99 -6.35 20.49 25.72
CA HIS A 99 -6.67 19.06 25.61
C HIS A 99 -7.94 18.85 24.77
N GLU A 100 -7.93 17.85 23.89
CA GLU A 100 -9.03 17.56 22.95
C GLU A 100 -10.40 17.42 23.63
N GLN A 101 -10.44 16.84 24.83
CA GLN A 101 -11.65 16.79 25.64
C GLN A 101 -12.11 18.15 26.19
N SER A 102 -11.51 19.26 25.77
CA SER A 102 -11.94 20.63 26.07
C SER A 102 -12.57 21.31 24.87
N ARG A 103 -12.69 20.63 23.73
CA ARG A 103 -13.39 21.13 22.55
C ARG A 103 -14.85 21.45 22.87
N TYR A 104 -15.38 22.47 22.21
CA TYR A 104 -16.76 22.90 22.46
C TYR A 104 -17.79 21.87 21.94
N ASP A 105 -17.43 21.09 20.92
CA ASP A 105 -18.26 20.06 20.28
C ASP A 105 -18.01 18.65 20.83
N ARG A 106 -17.17 18.50 21.86
CA ARG A 106 -16.77 17.19 22.41
C ARG A 106 -17.95 16.28 22.75
N ASP A 107 -19.03 16.85 23.29
CA ASP A 107 -20.16 16.08 23.80
C ASP A 107 -21.02 15.49 22.66
N ASP A 108 -20.75 15.88 21.41
CA ASP A 108 -21.31 15.25 20.20
C ASP A 108 -20.62 13.92 19.86
N TYR A 109 -19.40 13.69 20.37
CA TYR A 109 -18.56 12.53 20.05
C TYR A 109 -18.24 11.64 21.25
N VAL A 110 -18.14 12.23 22.45
CA VAL A 110 -17.76 11.50 23.68
C VAL A 110 -18.68 11.86 24.85
N THR A 111 -19.11 10.85 25.61
CA THR A 111 -19.89 11.06 26.84
C THR A 111 -18.97 11.04 28.06
N ILE A 112 -18.92 12.14 28.80
CA ILE A 112 -18.19 12.20 30.07
C ILE A 112 -19.03 11.59 31.19
N VAL A 113 -18.54 10.52 31.81
CA VAL A 113 -19.16 9.90 32.98
C VAL A 113 -18.76 10.69 34.22
N TRP A 114 -19.43 11.84 34.43
CA TRP A 114 -19.13 12.79 35.51
C TRP A 114 -19.13 12.18 36.92
N GLN A 115 -19.87 11.09 37.12
CA GLN A 115 -19.97 10.35 38.39
C GLN A 115 -18.65 9.68 38.80
N ASN A 116 -17.76 9.44 37.83
CA ASN A 116 -16.47 8.77 38.04
C ASN A 116 -15.30 9.76 38.15
N ILE A 117 -15.57 11.08 38.06
CA ILE A 117 -14.53 12.11 38.19
C ILE A 117 -14.39 12.49 39.66
N MET A 118 -13.16 12.40 40.18
CA MET A 118 -12.85 12.86 41.52
C MET A 118 -12.99 14.38 41.61
N TRP A 119 -13.89 14.85 42.47
CA TRP A 119 -14.07 16.28 42.74
C TRP A 119 -12.92 16.81 43.59
N GLY A 120 -11.86 17.30 42.94
CA GLY A 120 -10.79 18.08 43.57
C GLY A 120 -11.20 19.55 43.74
N TYR A 121 -10.71 20.20 44.80
CA TYR A 121 -10.97 21.61 45.13
C TYR A 121 -10.77 22.54 43.92
N GLY A 122 -11.88 22.94 43.29
CA GLY A 122 -11.87 23.82 42.12
C GLY A 122 -11.55 25.26 42.50
N TYR A 123 -10.57 25.85 41.82
CA TYR A 123 -10.59 27.29 41.57
C TYR A 123 -11.78 27.56 40.65
N GLN A 124 -12.75 28.35 41.12
CA GLN A 124 -13.85 28.84 40.30
C GLN A 124 -13.29 29.70 39.16
N VAL A 125 -13.30 29.19 37.94
CA VAL A 125 -13.15 30.03 36.75
C VAL A 125 -14.54 30.56 36.42
N HIS A 126 -14.79 31.81 36.82
CA HIS A 126 -15.91 32.58 36.31
C HIS A 126 -15.68 32.85 34.82
N VAL A 127 -16.43 32.17 33.96
CA VAL A 127 -16.57 32.57 32.55
C VAL A 127 -17.49 33.79 32.53
N GLN A 128 -16.90 34.98 32.62
CA GLN A 128 -17.59 36.23 32.37
C GLN A 128 -17.56 36.47 30.86
N LEU A 129 -18.71 36.29 30.21
CA LEU A 129 -18.93 36.70 28.83
C LEU A 129 -18.81 38.24 28.76
N GLN A 130 -17.70 38.74 28.24
CA GLN A 130 -17.60 40.08 27.69
C GLN A 130 -16.98 40.02 26.29
N GLN A 131 -17.78 40.48 25.33
CA GLN A 131 -17.35 40.88 23.99
C GLN A 131 -16.36 42.05 24.12
N GLU A 132 -15.22 41.96 23.43
CA GLU A 132 -14.65 42.99 22.54
C GLU A 132 -13.32 42.48 21.97
N TYR A 133 -13.09 42.71 20.67
CA TYR A 133 -11.90 42.30 19.91
C TYR A 133 -10.60 42.95 20.44
N PHE A 134 -9.44 42.35 20.15
CA PHE A 134 -8.36 42.93 19.32
C PHE A 134 -7.09 42.04 19.31
N SER A 135 -6.50 41.88 18.13
CA SER A 135 -5.28 41.11 17.82
C SER A 135 -4.01 41.90 18.11
N ILE A 136 -2.90 41.26 18.54
CA ILE A 136 -1.53 41.75 18.29
C ILE A 136 -0.52 40.59 18.03
N TYR A 137 0.29 40.85 17.00
CA TYR A 137 1.25 40.07 16.23
C TYR A 137 2.48 39.47 16.95
N VAL A 138 3.07 38.43 16.33
CA VAL A 138 4.52 38.21 16.33
C VAL A 138 5.05 38.10 14.90
N ARG A 139 6.07 38.90 14.66
CA ARG A 139 6.81 39.15 13.42
C ARG A 139 7.45 37.86 12.87
N LEU A 140 7.02 37.44 11.69
CA LEU A 140 7.85 36.65 10.79
C LEU A 140 9.04 37.53 10.39
N VAL A 141 10.26 37.03 10.56
CA VAL A 141 11.42 37.66 9.93
C VAL A 141 11.40 37.24 8.47
N SER A 142 10.71 38.02 7.63
CA SER A 142 11.03 38.09 6.21
C SER A 142 12.28 38.96 6.05
N GLY A 143 13.24 38.47 5.27
CA GLY A 143 13.99 39.38 4.41
C GLY A 143 13.10 39.73 3.22
N ASP A 144 12.38 40.84 3.36
CA ASP A 144 11.82 41.77 2.36
C ASP A 144 12.40 41.67 0.91
N TYR A 145 11.67 41.83 -0.21
CA TYR A 145 10.27 42.18 -0.56
C TYR A 145 10.10 41.93 -2.08
N ASP A 146 8.94 41.44 -2.57
CA ASP A 146 7.97 42.26 -3.34
C ASP A 146 6.64 41.51 -3.57
N ASP A 147 5.55 42.27 -3.51
CA ASP A 147 4.17 41.86 -3.25
C ASP A 147 3.36 41.56 -4.53
N GLN A 148 2.53 40.49 -4.49
CA GLN A 148 1.11 40.49 -4.90
C GLN A 148 0.48 39.08 -4.77
N LEU A 149 0.01 38.72 -3.56
CA LEU A 149 -0.82 37.54 -3.30
C LEU A 149 -1.91 37.92 -2.29
N GLN A 150 -3.16 37.98 -2.76
CA GLN A 150 -4.36 38.09 -1.93
C GLN A 150 -5.04 36.73 -1.87
N TRP A 151 -4.91 36.03 -0.73
CA TRP A 151 -5.74 34.90 -0.34
C TRP A 151 -6.80 35.36 0.66
N PRO A 152 -8.11 35.22 0.35
CA PRO A 152 -9.15 35.31 1.36
C PRO A 152 -9.78 33.94 1.62
N CYS A 153 -9.72 33.48 2.86
CA CYS A 153 -10.74 32.56 3.41
C CYS A 153 -11.87 33.39 4.03
N PRO A 154 -13.12 33.20 3.60
CA PRO A 154 -14.27 33.39 4.46
C PRO A 154 -14.99 32.06 4.70
N TRP A 155 -15.17 31.74 5.98
CA TRP A 155 -16.02 30.67 6.51
C TRP A 155 -17.47 30.79 6.03
N ARG A 156 -18.11 29.68 5.65
CA ARG A 156 -19.57 29.54 5.61
C ARG A 156 -20.02 28.19 6.14
N GLN A 157 -21.03 28.24 7.02
CA GLN A 157 -21.78 27.11 7.57
C GLN A 157 -22.48 26.30 6.48
N VAL A 158 -22.47 24.98 6.61
CA VAL A 158 -23.46 24.08 6.01
C VAL A 158 -24.18 23.34 7.13
N THR A 159 -25.50 23.50 7.18
CA THR A 159 -26.42 22.80 8.08
C THR A 159 -26.94 21.56 7.36
N PHE A 160 -26.89 20.39 8.00
CA PHE A 160 -27.63 19.22 7.54
C PHE A 160 -28.74 18.85 8.54
N LEU A 161 -29.95 18.70 7.99
CA LEU A 161 -31.16 18.24 8.65
C LEU A 161 -31.11 16.71 8.78
N LEU A 162 -31.25 16.21 10.00
CA LEU A 162 -31.53 14.80 10.29
C LEU A 162 -33.04 14.53 10.11
N LEU A 163 -33.38 13.47 9.39
CA LEU A 163 -34.63 12.73 9.60
C LEU A 163 -34.31 11.24 9.66
N ASP A 164 -35.01 10.61 10.59
CA ASP A 164 -34.63 9.42 11.36
C ASP A 164 -35.67 8.29 11.13
N GLN A 165 -35.27 7.07 11.52
CA GLN A 165 -36.08 5.90 11.99
C GLN A 165 -36.44 4.72 11.04
N HIS A 166 -35.68 3.60 11.22
CA HIS A 166 -36.03 2.21 11.67
C HIS A 166 -37.47 1.62 11.51
N PRO A 167 -37.74 0.28 11.70
CA PRO A 167 -36.89 -0.92 11.93
C PRO A 167 -37.30 -2.28 11.26
N HIS A 168 -36.42 -3.30 11.40
CA HIS A 168 -36.56 -4.79 11.50
C HIS A 168 -37.63 -5.62 10.76
N ILE A 169 -37.21 -6.68 10.02
CA ILE A 169 -37.82 -8.04 9.99
C ILE A 169 -36.76 -9.12 9.72
N GLN A 170 -36.71 -10.18 10.56
CA GLN A 170 -36.06 -11.46 10.28
C GLN A 170 -36.98 -12.40 9.49
N GLN A 171 -36.49 -13.08 8.46
CA GLN A 171 -37.10 -14.33 7.98
C GLN A 171 -36.06 -15.34 7.45
N ARG A 172 -36.13 -16.55 8.01
CA ARG A 172 -35.53 -17.79 7.48
C ARG A 172 -36.19 -18.17 6.16
N MET A 173 -35.41 -18.61 5.18
CA MET A 173 -35.87 -19.59 4.19
C MET A 173 -34.77 -20.60 3.84
N SER A 174 -35.07 -21.87 4.09
CA SER A 174 -34.42 -23.04 3.49
C SER A 174 -34.88 -23.19 2.04
N HIS A 175 -33.98 -23.34 1.07
CA HIS A 175 -34.35 -23.89 -0.23
C HIS A 175 -33.34 -24.92 -0.73
N GLN A 176 -33.95 -25.97 -1.27
CA GLN A 176 -33.47 -27.27 -1.65
C GLN A 176 -32.86 -27.19 -3.06
N ARG A 177 -31.64 -27.74 -3.25
CA ARG A 177 -30.97 -27.81 -4.56
C ARG A 177 -31.73 -28.73 -5.50
N SER A 178 -32.19 -28.21 -6.64
CA SER A 178 -32.48 -28.98 -7.85
C SER A 178 -31.31 -28.84 -8.82
N ILE A 179 -30.73 -29.97 -9.22
CA ILE A 179 -29.63 -30.06 -10.18
C ILE A 179 -30.18 -29.82 -11.58
N ILE A 180 -29.87 -28.66 -12.17
CA ILE A 180 -29.92 -28.39 -13.60
C ILE A 180 -28.52 -27.86 -13.94
N THR A 181 -27.82 -28.54 -14.84
CA THR A 181 -26.46 -28.18 -15.28
C THR A 181 -26.51 -26.92 -16.13
N ASP A 182 -26.06 -25.79 -15.56
CA ASP A 182 -25.95 -24.49 -16.19
C ASP A 182 -24.51 -24.31 -16.73
N PRO A 183 -24.31 -23.91 -18.01
CA PRO A 183 -22.98 -23.62 -18.59
C PRO A 183 -22.23 -22.45 -17.92
N THR A 184 -22.81 -21.80 -16.91
CA THR A 184 -22.17 -20.79 -16.05
C THR A 184 -21.66 -21.34 -14.70
N SER A 185 -21.67 -22.67 -14.49
CA SER A 185 -21.15 -23.27 -13.26
C SER A 185 -19.64 -23.10 -13.12
N GLY A 186 -19.21 -22.32 -12.13
CA GLY A 186 -17.82 -22.31 -11.66
C GLY A 186 -17.59 -23.43 -10.64
N GLU A 187 -16.43 -24.06 -10.69
CA GLU A 187 -15.93 -24.92 -9.62
C GLU A 187 -15.10 -24.05 -8.65
N ASP A 188 -15.38 -24.18 -7.36
CA ASP A 188 -14.77 -23.37 -6.29
C ASP A 188 -13.44 -24.00 -5.86
N VAL A 189 -12.38 -23.18 -5.76
CA VAL A 189 -11.06 -23.60 -5.24
C VAL A 189 -11.10 -23.77 -3.72
N ASP A 190 -12.01 -23.08 -3.03
CA ASP A 190 -12.07 -22.98 -1.58
C ASP A 190 -13.42 -23.43 -0.98
N ASP A 191 -13.37 -24.15 0.16
CA ASP A 191 -14.54 -24.45 1.01
C ASP A 191 -14.84 -23.30 2.02
N GLY A 192 -14.19 -22.14 1.84
CA GLY A 192 -14.23 -20.98 2.72
C GLY A 192 -12.83 -20.42 3.03
N ILE A 193 -12.75 -19.13 3.37
CA ILE A 193 -11.51 -18.45 3.77
C ILE A 193 -11.18 -18.87 5.21
N ARG A 194 -10.24 -19.79 5.38
CA ARG A 194 -9.65 -20.11 6.68
C ARG A 194 -8.37 -19.32 6.86
N ASP A 195 -8.20 -18.72 8.02
CA ASP A 195 -6.99 -17.99 8.39
C ASP A 195 -5.99 -18.90 9.13
N ILE A 196 -4.76 -18.42 9.34
CA ILE A 196 -3.64 -19.19 9.92
C ILE A 196 -4.04 -19.93 11.22
N PRO A 197 -4.69 -19.32 12.22
CA PRO A 197 -5.08 -20.04 13.44
C PRO A 197 -6.07 -21.17 13.20
N GLU A 198 -6.96 -21.05 12.23
CA GLU A 198 -7.93 -22.09 11.89
C GLU A 198 -7.28 -23.24 11.11
N ILE A 199 -6.31 -22.91 10.26
CA ILE A 199 -5.48 -23.89 9.54
C ILE A 199 -4.62 -24.66 10.55
N ASN A 200 -4.03 -23.98 11.53
CA ASN A 200 -3.13 -24.53 12.53
C ASN A 200 -3.81 -25.04 13.80
N LYS A 201 -5.15 -25.08 13.87
CA LYS A 201 -5.90 -25.33 15.11
C LYS A 201 -5.45 -26.56 15.90
N ASP A 202 -5.02 -27.60 15.20
CA ASP A 202 -4.62 -28.91 15.74
C ASP A 202 -3.10 -28.99 16.02
N LEU A 203 -2.35 -27.91 15.77
CA LEU A 203 -0.93 -27.77 16.03
C LEU A 203 -0.70 -27.07 17.36
N ASN A 204 0.34 -27.49 18.09
CA ASN A 204 0.75 -26.88 19.35
C ASN A 204 1.95 -25.96 19.13
N LEU A 205 1.70 -24.85 18.44
CA LEU A 205 2.66 -23.81 18.09
C LEU A 205 2.50 -22.60 19.03
N LEU A 206 3.61 -21.91 19.28
CA LEU A 206 3.59 -20.66 20.05
C LEU A 206 2.84 -19.62 19.24
N GLU A 207 1.89 -18.90 19.84
CA GLU A 207 1.08 -17.91 19.11
C GLU A 207 0.48 -18.50 17.82
N GLY A 208 0.10 -19.78 17.84
CA GLY A 208 -0.58 -20.41 16.70
C GLY A 208 0.28 -20.78 15.49
N ASP A 209 1.37 -20.09 15.19
CA ASP A 209 2.19 -20.26 13.98
C ASP A 209 3.71 -20.01 14.19
N ILE A 210 4.15 -19.76 15.43
CA ILE A 210 5.57 -19.64 15.74
C ILE A 210 6.13 -20.96 16.24
N LEU A 211 7.17 -21.45 15.57
CA LEU A 211 7.88 -22.65 15.99
C LEU A 211 8.98 -22.29 17.00
N GLU A 212 8.75 -22.57 18.29
CA GLU A 212 9.68 -22.19 19.37
C GLU A 212 10.80 -23.22 19.57
N THR A 213 12.00 -22.74 19.98
CA THR A 213 13.04 -23.58 20.59
C THR A 213 13.09 -23.36 22.10
N LYS A 214 13.30 -24.42 22.89
CA LYS A 214 13.40 -24.39 24.36
C LYS A 214 14.44 -23.44 24.97
N ASP A 215 15.28 -22.79 24.16
CA ASP A 215 16.27 -21.81 24.59
C ASP A 215 16.03 -20.43 23.93
N LYS A 216 15.60 -19.47 24.78
CA LYS A 216 15.56 -18.00 24.61
C LYS A 216 14.49 -17.41 23.67
N SER A 217 13.46 -16.85 24.29
CA SER A 217 12.32 -16.12 23.69
C SER A 217 12.59 -14.60 23.59
N ALA A 218 13.72 -14.17 23.04
CA ALA A 218 14.03 -12.74 22.88
C ALA A 218 14.79 -12.51 21.56
N LEU A 219 14.30 -11.63 20.68
CA LEU A 219 14.97 -11.34 19.40
C LEU A 219 15.53 -9.91 19.31
N LEU A 220 16.24 -9.50 20.36
CA LEU A 220 17.22 -8.42 20.31
C LEU A 220 18.60 -9.00 19.98
N GLY A 221 19.21 -8.57 18.87
CA GLY A 221 20.59 -8.90 18.51
C GLY A 221 20.81 -9.17 17.02
N ASP A 222 21.88 -8.56 16.48
CA ASP A 222 22.26 -8.65 15.06
C ASP A 222 22.54 -10.09 14.61
N GLN A 223 22.89 -11.00 15.53
CA GLN A 223 23.16 -12.42 15.21
C GLN A 223 21.93 -13.16 14.65
N TYR A 224 20.72 -12.69 14.96
CA TYR A 224 19.47 -13.28 14.47
C TYR A 224 18.96 -12.63 13.19
N ARG A 225 19.69 -11.67 12.62
CA ARG A 225 19.32 -10.99 11.37
C ARG A 225 19.86 -11.77 10.18
N TRP A 226 19.08 -11.81 9.11
CA TRP A 226 19.55 -12.33 7.83
C TRP A 226 20.44 -11.31 7.13
N GLU A 227 21.35 -11.80 6.28
CA GLU A 227 22.03 -10.95 5.31
C GLU A 227 21.20 -11.00 4.02
N SER A 228 20.94 -9.83 3.43
CA SER A 228 20.25 -9.72 2.14
C SER A 228 21.28 -9.92 1.00
N PRO A 229 21.00 -10.72 -0.04
CA PRO A 229 19.77 -11.48 -0.27
C PRO A 229 19.69 -12.77 0.58
N VAL A 230 18.50 -13.04 1.14
CA VAL A 230 18.20 -14.20 2.00
C VAL A 230 18.16 -15.48 1.15
N PRO A 231 19.01 -16.49 1.45
CA PRO A 231 19.00 -17.75 0.71
C PRO A 231 17.77 -18.60 1.04
N TYR A 232 17.11 -19.16 0.02
CA TYR A 232 15.95 -20.06 0.17
C TYR A 232 16.05 -21.33 -0.68
N VAL A 233 15.28 -22.35 -0.29
CA VAL A 233 15.03 -23.58 -1.06
C VAL A 233 13.52 -23.81 -1.11
N LEU A 234 12.98 -24.14 -2.29
CA LEU A 234 11.57 -24.50 -2.48
C LEU A 234 11.44 -26.01 -2.68
N ASN A 235 11.09 -26.73 -1.61
CA ASN A 235 11.07 -28.20 -1.65
C ASN A 235 10.07 -28.76 -2.68
N GLU A 236 10.35 -29.97 -3.16
CA GLU A 236 9.55 -30.67 -4.18
C GLU A 236 8.12 -30.99 -3.71
N ASP A 237 7.88 -31.03 -2.40
CA ASP A 237 6.57 -31.30 -1.80
C ASP A 237 5.60 -30.11 -1.86
N LEU A 238 6.10 -28.90 -2.12
CA LEU A 238 5.28 -27.71 -2.32
C LEU A 238 4.41 -27.84 -3.57
N ASP A 239 3.16 -27.44 -3.45
CA ASP A 239 2.30 -27.23 -4.62
C ASP A 239 2.96 -26.19 -5.52
N ILE A 240 2.99 -26.46 -6.83
CA ILE A 240 3.61 -25.55 -7.79
C ILE A 240 2.96 -24.15 -7.76
N ASP A 241 1.66 -24.09 -7.46
CA ASP A 241 0.93 -22.84 -7.26
C ASP A 241 1.50 -22.04 -6.07
N ALA A 242 1.75 -22.72 -4.94
CA ALA A 242 2.38 -22.13 -3.76
C ALA A 242 3.80 -21.64 -4.08
N LYS A 243 4.60 -22.38 -4.87
CA LYS A 243 5.92 -21.91 -5.33
C LYS A 243 5.81 -20.60 -6.11
N GLY A 244 4.84 -20.49 -7.03
CA GLY A 244 4.58 -19.26 -7.78
C GLY A 244 4.15 -18.10 -6.86
N ILE A 245 3.29 -18.36 -5.88
CA ILE A 245 2.84 -17.36 -4.90
C ILE A 245 3.99 -16.89 -4.00
N ILE A 246 4.89 -17.78 -3.59
CA ILE A 246 6.08 -17.43 -2.80
C ILE A 246 6.98 -16.46 -3.57
N LEU A 247 7.24 -16.73 -4.86
CA LEU A 247 8.02 -15.81 -5.69
C LEU A 247 7.33 -14.45 -5.87
N ARG A 248 5.98 -14.40 -5.87
CA ARG A 248 5.24 -13.13 -5.89
C ARG A 248 5.35 -12.37 -4.58
N ALA A 249 5.34 -13.05 -3.44
CA ALA A 249 5.60 -12.40 -2.14
C ALA A 249 7.02 -11.81 -2.10
N PHE A 250 8.02 -12.47 -2.67
CA PHE A 250 9.37 -11.91 -2.80
C PHE A 250 9.41 -10.62 -3.62
N GLU A 251 8.57 -10.49 -4.65
CA GLU A 251 8.46 -9.22 -5.39
C GLU A 251 7.89 -8.08 -4.52
N GLN A 252 6.99 -8.37 -3.58
CA GLN A 252 6.51 -7.33 -2.64
C GLN A 252 7.59 -6.88 -1.66
N PHE A 253 8.38 -7.80 -1.11
CA PHE A 253 9.55 -7.45 -0.32
C PHE A 253 10.55 -6.60 -1.11
N ARG A 254 10.84 -6.97 -2.37
CA ARG A 254 11.73 -6.20 -3.25
C ARG A 254 11.19 -4.82 -3.59
N LEU A 255 9.87 -4.67 -3.67
CA LEU A 255 9.23 -3.39 -3.98
C LEU A 255 9.22 -2.46 -2.77
N LYS A 256 8.94 -3.00 -1.58
CA LYS A 256 8.71 -2.20 -0.36
C LYS A 256 9.94 -2.07 0.55
N SER A 257 10.99 -2.87 0.32
CA SER A 257 12.19 -2.90 1.18
C SER A 257 13.49 -3.13 0.39
N CYS A 258 14.61 -3.14 1.12
CA CYS A 258 15.92 -3.59 0.62
C CYS A 258 16.16 -5.11 0.76
N ILE A 259 15.16 -5.84 1.27
CA ILE A 259 15.25 -7.29 1.42
C ILE A 259 15.03 -7.94 0.05
N ASP A 260 15.95 -8.84 -0.28
CA ASP A 260 15.89 -9.66 -1.48
C ASP A 260 16.09 -11.12 -1.09
N PHE A 261 15.74 -12.02 -2.00
CA PHE A 261 15.74 -13.46 -1.84
C PHE A 261 16.45 -14.10 -3.03
N LYS A 262 17.32 -15.07 -2.75
CA LYS A 262 17.99 -15.85 -3.80
C LYS A 262 17.88 -17.35 -3.53
N PRO A 263 17.86 -18.19 -4.57
CA PRO A 263 18.06 -19.62 -4.38
C PRO A 263 19.36 -19.86 -3.64
N ARG A 264 19.34 -20.83 -2.75
CA ARG A 264 20.53 -21.25 -2.02
C ARG A 264 21.56 -21.85 -2.99
N ASP A 265 22.80 -21.40 -2.84
CA ASP A 265 23.97 -22.02 -3.44
C ASP A 265 24.64 -22.96 -2.43
N ASN A 266 25.47 -22.40 -1.54
CA ASN A 266 26.24 -23.14 -0.55
C ASN A 266 26.15 -22.53 0.86
N GLU A 267 25.24 -21.59 1.06
CA GLU A 267 25.06 -20.91 2.34
C GLU A 267 24.66 -21.90 3.43
N GLU A 268 25.26 -21.76 4.61
CA GLU A 268 24.97 -22.63 5.75
C GLU A 268 23.61 -22.27 6.38
N TYR A 269 23.25 -20.99 6.42
CA TYR A 269 21.95 -20.51 6.87
C TYR A 269 21.08 -20.21 5.65
N TYR A 270 19.88 -20.79 5.63
CA TYR A 270 18.89 -20.58 4.57
C TYR A 270 17.49 -20.94 5.07
N ILE A 271 16.46 -20.49 4.36
CA ILE A 271 15.07 -20.86 4.63
C ILE A 271 14.69 -22.04 3.74
N SER A 272 14.27 -23.16 4.33
CA SER A 272 13.72 -24.33 3.64
C SER A 272 12.20 -24.23 3.65
N VAL A 273 11.61 -23.85 2.51
CA VAL A 273 10.15 -23.75 2.41
C VAL A 273 9.59 -25.13 2.06
N GLU A 274 8.67 -25.63 2.88
CA GLU A 274 8.16 -27.01 2.82
C GLU A 274 6.65 -27.05 2.96
N LYS A 275 6.03 -28.12 2.42
CA LYS A 275 4.59 -28.37 2.62
C LYS A 275 4.39 -29.25 3.85
N LYS A 276 4.26 -28.63 5.03
CA LYS A 276 3.84 -29.32 6.27
C LYS A 276 2.37 -29.05 6.57
N ASP A 277 1.89 -29.66 7.65
CA ASP A 277 0.56 -29.36 8.19
C ASP A 277 0.62 -27.96 8.81
N GLY A 278 -0.06 -26.98 8.20
CA GLY A 278 -0.13 -25.60 8.71
C GLY A 278 0.76 -24.57 8.02
N CYS A 279 0.63 -23.32 8.44
CA CYS A 279 1.45 -22.19 8.05
C CYS A 279 2.27 -21.76 9.29
N TYR A 280 3.58 -21.85 9.25
CA TYR A 280 4.38 -21.48 10.42
C TYR A 280 5.85 -21.24 10.10
N SER A 281 6.53 -20.51 10.97
CA SER A 281 7.93 -20.15 10.81
C SER A 281 8.64 -20.02 12.15
N TYR A 282 9.98 -20.02 12.10
CA TYR A 282 10.80 -19.58 13.23
C TYR A 282 10.93 -18.06 13.21
N VAL A 283 11.10 -17.45 14.39
CA VAL A 283 11.37 -16.00 14.48
C VAL A 283 12.87 -15.70 14.34
N GLY A 284 13.26 -15.09 13.23
CA GLY A 284 14.65 -14.71 12.90
C GLY A 284 15.52 -15.85 12.34
N LYS A 285 16.81 -15.55 12.08
CA LYS A 285 17.83 -16.52 11.64
C LYS A 285 18.30 -17.38 12.83
N ARG A 286 18.05 -18.70 12.79
CA ARG A 286 18.26 -19.59 13.95
C ARG A 286 19.27 -20.71 13.72
N PHE A 287 19.18 -21.45 12.61
CA PHE A 287 19.89 -22.72 12.49
C PHE A 287 20.87 -22.76 11.32
N ILE A 288 22.04 -23.32 11.62
CA ILE A 288 22.97 -23.80 10.61
C ILE A 288 22.38 -25.06 9.94
N ASN A 289 22.59 -25.21 8.64
CA ASN A 289 21.99 -26.22 7.76
C ASN A 289 20.49 -26.03 7.48
N GLY A 290 20.02 -24.80 7.60
CA GLY A 290 18.68 -24.39 7.18
C GLY A 290 17.62 -24.47 8.27
N GLN A 291 16.57 -23.65 8.12
CA GLN A 291 15.41 -23.64 9.01
C GLN A 291 14.13 -23.78 8.19
N ILE A 292 13.17 -24.56 8.72
CA ILE A 292 11.91 -24.84 8.04
C ILE A 292 10.98 -23.62 8.13
N LEU A 293 10.29 -23.33 7.04
CA LEU A 293 9.11 -22.47 6.96
C LEU A 293 8.02 -23.27 6.24
N SER A 294 6.88 -23.47 6.90
CA SER A 294 5.79 -24.26 6.34
C SER A 294 4.80 -23.39 5.57
N ILE A 295 4.58 -23.73 4.30
CA ILE A 295 3.45 -23.25 3.50
C ILE A 295 2.61 -24.47 3.12
N GLY A 296 1.73 -24.87 4.05
CA GLY A 296 0.86 -26.01 3.93
C GLY A 296 -0.39 -25.77 3.08
N ALA A 297 -1.30 -26.75 3.10
CA ALA A 297 -2.59 -26.63 2.43
C ALA A 297 -3.42 -25.47 3.01
N GLY A 298 -3.85 -24.54 2.15
CA GLY A 298 -4.58 -23.32 2.55
C GLY A 298 -3.70 -22.11 2.84
N CYS A 299 -2.38 -22.27 2.90
CA CYS A 299 -1.42 -21.18 3.18
C CYS A 299 -0.96 -20.42 1.93
N GLY A 300 -1.36 -20.85 0.74
CA GLY A 300 -0.95 -20.30 -0.55
C GLY A 300 -1.61 -18.96 -0.88
N THR A 301 -1.36 -17.92 -0.08
CA THR A 301 -1.70 -16.52 -0.42
C THR A 301 -0.48 -15.64 -0.19
N VAL A 302 -0.38 -14.53 -0.93
CA VAL A 302 0.75 -13.60 -0.78
C VAL A 302 0.85 -13.09 0.66
N SER A 303 -0.27 -12.69 1.27
CA SER A 303 -0.33 -12.20 2.64
C SER A 303 0.18 -13.20 3.69
N VAL A 304 -0.18 -14.48 3.57
CA VAL A 304 0.27 -15.52 4.50
C VAL A 304 1.75 -15.80 4.29
N VAL A 305 2.23 -15.84 3.05
CA VAL A 305 3.67 -15.98 2.79
C VAL A 305 4.43 -14.77 3.37
N GLU A 306 3.98 -13.54 3.15
CA GLU A 306 4.59 -12.34 3.74
C GLU A 306 4.66 -12.43 5.27
N HIS A 307 3.57 -12.85 5.91
CA HIS A 307 3.49 -13.05 7.35
C HIS A 307 4.55 -14.05 7.86
N GLU A 308 4.63 -15.24 7.26
CA GLU A 308 5.60 -16.27 7.65
C GLU A 308 7.05 -15.86 7.38
N PHE A 309 7.28 -15.09 6.32
CA PHE A 309 8.61 -14.53 6.02
C PHE A 309 8.97 -13.36 6.93
N LEU A 310 8.00 -12.55 7.39
CA LEU A 310 8.23 -11.55 8.44
C LEU A 310 8.63 -12.22 9.76
N HIS A 311 7.99 -13.33 10.14
CA HIS A 311 8.49 -14.16 11.23
C HIS A 311 9.95 -14.58 10.99
N ALA A 312 10.25 -15.17 9.84
CA ALA A 312 11.62 -15.58 9.51
C ALA A 312 12.63 -14.42 9.55
N LEU A 313 12.20 -13.20 9.21
CA LEU A 313 12.99 -11.98 9.24
C LEU A 313 13.14 -11.37 10.65
N GLY A 314 12.34 -11.83 11.61
CA GLY A 314 12.52 -11.54 13.04
C GLY A 314 11.36 -10.82 13.72
N PHE A 315 10.17 -10.84 13.13
CA PHE A 315 8.98 -10.21 13.68
C PHE A 315 8.16 -11.19 14.52
N TYR A 316 7.64 -10.71 15.64
CA TYR A 316 6.55 -11.37 16.37
C TYR A 316 5.23 -10.72 15.97
N HIS A 317 4.12 -11.21 16.52
CA HIS A 317 2.83 -10.60 16.28
C HIS A 317 2.67 -9.21 16.92
N GLU A 318 1.88 -8.36 16.26
CA GLU A 318 1.60 -7.00 16.69
C GLU A 318 0.81 -6.99 18.02
N GLN A 319 -0.13 -7.92 18.21
CA GLN A 319 -0.86 -8.03 19.49
C GLN A 319 0.00 -8.54 20.66
N SER A 320 1.23 -8.97 20.43
CA SER A 320 2.16 -9.39 21.49
C SER A 320 3.11 -8.28 21.94
N ARG A 321 2.98 -7.06 21.38
CA ARG A 321 3.76 -5.89 21.82
C ARG A 321 3.57 -5.59 23.31
N TYR A 322 4.60 -5.06 23.96
CA TYR A 322 4.54 -4.72 25.39
C TYR A 322 3.49 -3.64 25.70
N ASP A 323 3.27 -2.71 24.76
CA ASP A 323 2.34 -1.58 24.82
C ASP A 323 0.91 -1.91 24.31
N ARG A 324 0.64 -3.16 23.87
CA ARG A 324 -0.64 -3.53 23.22
C ARG A 324 -1.89 -3.24 24.06
N ASP A 325 -1.80 -3.25 25.40
CA ASP A 325 -2.96 -3.01 26.28
C ASP A 325 -3.46 -1.55 26.25
N ASP A 326 -2.66 -0.62 25.71
CA ASP A 326 -3.07 0.76 25.43
C ASP A 326 -3.96 0.87 24.17
N HIS A 327 -3.97 -0.18 23.33
CA HIS A 327 -4.60 -0.19 22.01
C HIS A 327 -5.69 -1.26 21.87
N VAL A 328 -5.57 -2.38 22.57
CA VAL A 328 -6.55 -3.47 22.57
C VAL A 328 -6.85 -3.97 23.97
N THR A 329 -8.00 -4.60 24.13
CA THR A 329 -8.40 -5.34 25.33
C THR A 329 -8.47 -6.80 24.98
N ILE A 330 -7.71 -7.62 25.70
CA ILE A 330 -7.77 -9.07 25.57
C ILE A 330 -8.88 -9.61 26.48
N VAL A 331 -9.85 -10.31 25.88
CA VAL A 331 -11.04 -10.86 26.54
C VAL A 331 -10.81 -12.35 26.84
N TRP A 332 -10.13 -12.60 27.95
CA TRP A 332 -9.69 -13.94 28.35
C TRP A 332 -10.84 -14.95 28.49
N GLU A 333 -12.01 -14.51 28.93
CA GLU A 333 -13.21 -15.35 29.08
C GLU A 333 -13.78 -15.87 27.75
N ASN A 334 -13.46 -15.21 26.64
CA ASN A 334 -13.90 -15.61 25.31
C ASN A 334 -12.91 -16.56 24.62
N MET A 335 -11.82 -16.96 25.28
CA MET A 335 -10.82 -17.84 24.68
C MET A 335 -11.14 -19.33 24.86
N GLU A 336 -10.68 -20.14 23.91
CA GLU A 336 -10.58 -21.58 24.09
C GLU A 336 -9.60 -21.92 25.22
N THR A 337 -10.00 -22.85 26.09
CA THR A 337 -9.17 -23.29 27.22
C THR A 337 -7.83 -23.86 26.73
N GLY A 338 -6.73 -23.35 27.30
CA GLY A 338 -5.36 -23.77 26.94
C GLY A 338 -4.71 -22.93 25.84
N LYS A 339 -5.44 -22.00 25.20
CA LYS A 339 -4.91 -21.09 24.17
C LYS A 339 -4.48 -19.72 24.71
N GLU A 340 -4.58 -19.49 26.02
CA GLU A 340 -4.26 -18.21 26.67
C GLU A 340 -2.81 -17.76 26.40
N HIS A 341 -1.89 -18.72 26.27
CA HIS A 341 -0.48 -18.44 26.03
C HIS A 341 -0.21 -17.73 24.68
N ASN A 342 -1.12 -17.84 23.70
CA ASN A 342 -1.02 -17.16 22.40
C ASN A 342 -1.25 -15.65 22.50
N PHE A 343 -1.70 -15.16 23.65
CA PHE A 343 -1.95 -13.74 23.92
C PHE A 343 -0.97 -13.18 24.95
N ASN A 344 0.10 -13.88 25.29
CA ASN A 344 1.12 -13.34 26.19
C ASN A 344 1.88 -12.19 25.51
N LYS A 345 2.21 -11.15 26.28
CA LYS A 345 3.07 -10.06 25.79
C LYS A 345 4.54 -10.44 25.92
N TYR A 346 5.36 -9.91 25.02
CA TYR A 346 6.80 -9.83 25.24
C TYR A 346 7.15 -8.57 26.01
N SER A 347 8.25 -8.58 26.75
CA SER A 347 8.77 -7.40 27.45
C SER A 347 9.67 -6.53 26.56
N GLU A 348 9.94 -5.30 27.00
CA GLU A 348 10.79 -4.32 26.29
C GLU A 348 12.23 -4.81 26.05
N ASP A 349 12.71 -5.79 26.83
CA ASP A 349 14.01 -6.44 26.65
C ASP A 349 13.98 -7.65 25.69
N GLN A 350 12.80 -8.03 25.21
CA GLN A 350 12.62 -9.16 24.28
C GLN A 350 12.35 -8.72 22.84
N ILE A 351 11.62 -7.61 22.67
CA ILE A 351 11.19 -7.06 21.38
C ILE A 351 11.41 -5.55 21.33
N THR A 352 11.34 -4.97 20.14
CA THR A 352 11.44 -3.52 19.93
C THR A 352 10.34 -3.10 18.97
N THR A 353 9.74 -1.95 19.23
CA THR A 353 8.70 -1.34 18.38
C THR A 353 9.30 -0.53 17.24
N GLN A 354 10.64 -0.47 17.09
CA GLN A 354 11.30 0.39 16.10
C GLN A 354 10.84 1.87 16.14
N ASP A 355 10.36 2.36 17.29
CA ASP A 355 9.75 3.70 17.43
C ASP A 355 8.57 3.94 16.46
N THR A 356 7.74 2.92 16.19
CA THR A 356 6.48 3.03 15.43
C THR A 356 5.26 3.02 16.36
N PRO A 357 4.15 3.67 15.96
CA PRO A 357 2.85 3.49 16.61
C PRO A 357 2.38 2.03 16.53
N TYR A 358 1.40 1.68 17.36
CA TYR A 358 0.69 0.40 17.24
C TYR A 358 -0.13 0.35 15.95
N ASP A 359 -0.01 -0.74 15.19
CA ASP A 359 -0.61 -0.87 13.88
C ASP A 359 -1.75 -1.91 13.83
N TYR A 360 -2.98 -1.43 13.95
CA TYR A 360 -4.18 -2.27 13.77
C TYR A 360 -4.30 -2.89 12.37
N THR A 361 -3.59 -2.35 11.37
CA THR A 361 -3.62 -2.85 9.98
C THR A 361 -2.47 -3.81 9.67
N SER A 362 -1.60 -4.10 10.64
CA SER A 362 -0.46 -4.99 10.46
C SER A 362 -0.90 -6.38 9.98
N VAL A 363 -0.18 -6.94 9.01
CA VAL A 363 -0.36 -8.34 8.59
C VAL A 363 0.03 -9.32 9.72
N MET A 364 0.81 -8.84 10.69
CA MET A 364 1.22 -9.55 11.91
C MET A 364 0.21 -9.40 13.05
N HIS A 365 -0.95 -8.75 12.84
CA HIS A 365 -1.98 -8.64 13.86
C HIS A 365 -3.02 -9.78 13.74
N TYR A 366 -3.44 -10.32 14.88
CA TYR A 366 -4.55 -11.27 14.96
C TYR A 366 -5.92 -10.65 14.62
N GLY A 367 -6.82 -11.47 14.07
CA GLY A 367 -8.22 -11.12 13.94
C GLY A 367 -8.95 -11.12 15.29
N LYS A 368 -10.08 -10.41 15.36
CA LYS A 368 -10.86 -10.23 16.60
C LYS A 368 -11.36 -11.53 17.25
N ASP A 369 -11.60 -12.57 16.44
CA ASP A 369 -12.22 -13.84 16.86
C ASP A 369 -11.20 -14.99 16.95
N TYR A 370 -9.90 -14.70 16.86
CA TYR A 370 -8.88 -15.75 16.90
C TYR A 370 -8.87 -16.47 18.25
N PHE A 371 -8.82 -17.81 18.21
CA PHE A 371 -8.91 -18.70 19.39
C PHE A 371 -10.16 -18.47 20.26
N THR A 372 -11.26 -17.99 19.68
CA THR A 372 -12.52 -17.81 20.40
C THR A 372 -13.18 -19.13 20.78
N ASN A 373 -13.79 -19.19 21.96
CA ASN A 373 -14.70 -20.27 22.37
C ASN A 373 -16.13 -20.09 21.84
N GLY A 374 -16.37 -19.08 21.00
CA GLY A 374 -17.66 -18.77 20.40
C GLY A 374 -18.54 -17.82 21.22
N ASN A 375 -18.09 -17.35 22.40
CA ASN A 375 -18.84 -16.41 23.24
C ASN A 375 -18.64 -14.93 22.88
N GLY A 376 -17.83 -14.64 21.85
CA GLY A 376 -17.55 -13.29 21.36
C GLY A 376 -16.09 -13.11 20.93
N PRO A 377 -15.68 -11.88 20.60
CA PRO A 377 -14.31 -11.59 20.21
C PRO A 377 -13.35 -11.79 21.39
N THR A 378 -12.15 -12.28 21.10
CA THR A 378 -11.03 -12.41 22.05
C THR A 378 -10.20 -11.12 22.11
N ILE A 379 -10.26 -10.29 21.07
CA ILE A 379 -9.59 -8.98 21.00
C ILE A 379 -10.62 -7.89 20.72
N ILE A 380 -10.73 -6.91 21.64
CA ILE A 380 -11.55 -5.71 21.46
C ILE A 380 -10.62 -4.50 21.27
N THR A 381 -10.72 -3.81 20.14
CA THR A 381 -9.92 -2.59 19.89
C THR A 381 -10.42 -1.44 20.76
N LYS A 382 -9.51 -0.61 21.26
CA LYS A 382 -9.87 0.62 22.02
C LYS A 382 -10.51 1.67 21.12
N LEU A 383 -10.15 1.65 19.84
CA LEU A 383 -10.74 2.44 18.77
C LEU A 383 -11.73 1.55 17.99
N PRO A 384 -13.05 1.75 18.14
CA PRO A 384 -14.06 0.87 17.54
C PRO A 384 -14.00 0.75 16.02
N GLU A 385 -13.53 1.79 15.33
CA GLU A 385 -13.39 1.82 13.87
C GLU A 385 -12.37 0.79 13.35
N PHE A 386 -11.47 0.29 14.20
CA PHE A 386 -10.49 -0.73 13.84
C PHE A 386 -10.93 -2.16 14.19
N GLN A 387 -12.11 -2.35 14.79
CA GLN A 387 -12.55 -3.65 15.30
C GLN A 387 -12.69 -4.72 14.21
N ASP A 388 -13.10 -4.30 13.01
CA ASP A 388 -13.23 -5.16 11.82
C ASP A 388 -12.05 -4.99 10.84
N VAL A 389 -11.01 -4.25 11.24
CA VAL A 389 -9.80 -4.00 10.45
C VAL A 389 -8.65 -4.93 10.88
N ILE A 390 -8.55 -5.23 12.18
CA ILE A 390 -7.53 -6.15 12.70
C ILE A 390 -7.66 -7.55 12.09
N GLY A 391 -6.52 -8.18 11.81
CA GLY A 391 -6.48 -9.49 11.15
C GLY A 391 -6.63 -9.43 9.63
N GLN A 392 -6.38 -8.28 9.01
CA GLN A 392 -6.36 -8.17 7.56
C GLN A 392 -5.33 -9.14 6.92
N ARG A 393 -5.68 -9.68 5.73
CA ARG A 393 -4.86 -10.63 4.96
C ARG A 393 -4.71 -10.20 3.50
N LEU A 394 -4.49 -8.91 3.26
CA LEU A 394 -4.24 -8.33 1.95
C LEU A 394 -2.74 -8.36 1.64
N GLU A 395 -1.94 -7.66 2.43
CA GLU A 395 -0.49 -7.47 2.23
C GLU A 395 0.15 -6.88 3.50
N MET A 396 1.48 -6.75 3.52
CA MET A 396 2.20 -5.91 4.50
C MET A 396 1.62 -4.49 4.55
N SER A 397 1.34 -4.02 5.76
CA SER A 397 0.91 -2.65 6.03
C SER A 397 2.06 -1.64 5.79
N PHE A 398 1.72 -0.35 5.86
CA PHE A 398 2.75 0.69 5.85
C PHE A 398 3.74 0.55 7.03
N TYR A 399 3.24 0.25 8.23
CA TYR A 399 4.11 0.17 9.41
C TYR A 399 4.92 -1.14 9.44
N ASP A 400 4.39 -2.26 8.96
CA ASP A 400 5.17 -3.49 8.76
C ASP A 400 6.43 -3.21 7.92
N VAL A 401 6.26 -2.47 6.82
CA VAL A 401 7.36 -2.07 5.93
C VAL A 401 8.33 -1.10 6.61
N VAL A 402 7.83 -0.11 7.36
CA VAL A 402 8.68 0.84 8.10
C VAL A 402 9.52 0.11 9.14
N GLU A 403 8.93 -0.82 9.89
CA GLU A 403 9.65 -1.59 10.90
C GLU A 403 10.68 -2.51 10.27
N LEU A 404 10.34 -3.20 9.17
CA LEU A 404 11.28 -4.02 8.40
C LEU A 404 12.47 -3.19 7.92
N ASN A 405 12.21 -2.03 7.31
CA ASN A 405 13.25 -1.16 6.79
C ASN A 405 14.13 -0.57 7.89
N LYS A 406 13.56 -0.22 9.06
CA LYS A 406 14.34 0.22 10.23
C LYS A 406 15.19 -0.92 10.79
N LEU A 407 14.62 -2.11 10.93
CA LEU A 407 15.29 -3.29 11.47
C LEU A 407 16.52 -3.69 10.65
N TYR A 408 16.40 -3.62 9.32
CA TYR A 408 17.46 -3.97 8.36
C TYR A 408 18.24 -2.77 7.83
N LYS A 409 17.96 -1.54 8.33
CA LYS A 409 18.66 -0.30 7.98
C LYS A 409 18.65 -0.03 6.47
N CYS A 410 17.50 -0.26 5.83
CA CYS A 410 17.32 -0.05 4.40
C CYS A 410 17.41 1.45 4.06
N ASN A 411 18.30 1.79 3.12
CA ASN A 411 18.45 3.14 2.57
C ASN A 411 18.00 3.23 1.09
N THR A 412 17.65 2.08 0.51
CA THR A 412 17.25 1.91 -0.89
C THR A 412 16.20 0.81 -0.96
N PHE A 413 15.57 0.65 -2.12
CA PHE A 413 14.62 -0.42 -2.41
C PHE A 413 15.17 -1.27 -3.55
N THR A 414 14.82 -2.56 -3.61
CA THR A 414 15.38 -3.48 -4.61
C THR A 414 14.75 -3.29 -6.00
N SER A 415 13.48 -2.90 -6.08
CA SER A 415 12.78 -2.74 -7.36
C SER A 415 11.99 -1.45 -7.52
N PHE A 416 11.79 -0.64 -6.47
CA PHE A 416 11.14 0.66 -6.63
C PHE A 416 12.09 1.67 -7.28
N LEU A 417 11.62 2.39 -8.32
CA LEU A 417 12.40 3.41 -9.03
C LEU A 417 11.89 4.81 -8.76
N ASP A 418 10.59 5.06 -8.97
CA ASP A 418 10.01 6.40 -8.83
C ASP A 418 8.48 6.38 -8.62
N HIS A 419 7.98 7.47 -8.03
CA HIS A 419 6.56 7.76 -7.88
C HIS A 419 6.31 9.28 -8.01
N CYS A 420 5.23 9.68 -8.71
CA CYS A 420 4.82 11.07 -8.81
C CYS A 420 3.30 11.24 -8.92
N SER A 421 2.70 11.90 -7.91
CA SER A 421 1.30 12.37 -7.87
C SER A 421 1.15 13.88 -8.17
N PHE A 422 2.25 14.56 -8.50
CA PHE A 422 2.29 16.00 -8.78
C PHE A 422 1.80 16.93 -7.64
N ASP A 423 1.66 16.43 -6.42
CA ASP A 423 1.28 17.23 -5.24
C ASP A 423 2.30 18.32 -4.89
N ASN A 424 3.57 18.11 -5.25
CA ASN A 424 4.65 19.06 -5.04
C ASN A 424 4.92 19.90 -6.30
N GLU A 425 5.20 21.20 -6.13
CA GLU A 425 5.62 22.12 -7.19
C GLU A 425 6.94 21.70 -7.87
N SER A 426 7.76 20.86 -7.22
CA SER A 426 8.99 20.32 -7.80
C SER A 426 8.76 19.34 -8.95
N LEU A 427 7.50 18.94 -9.23
CA LEU A 427 7.13 17.97 -10.25
C LEU A 427 7.92 16.65 -10.16
N CYS A 428 8.32 16.24 -8.96
CA CYS A 428 9.16 15.06 -8.76
C CYS A 428 10.46 15.10 -9.58
N GLU A 429 10.99 16.31 -9.81
CA GLU A 429 12.17 16.58 -10.64
C GLU A 429 11.99 16.23 -12.14
N MET A 430 10.74 16.06 -12.59
CA MET A 430 10.43 15.92 -14.01
C MET A 430 10.71 17.23 -14.77
N SER A 431 11.09 17.10 -16.03
CA SER A 431 11.41 18.22 -16.92
C SER A 431 10.37 18.35 -18.03
N VAL A 432 10.01 19.58 -18.40
CA VAL A 432 9.02 19.84 -19.47
C VAL A 432 9.71 20.48 -20.66
N CYS A 433 9.51 19.91 -21.85
CA CYS A 433 9.92 20.50 -23.13
C CYS A 433 8.69 21.07 -23.83
N SER A 434 8.71 22.36 -24.14
CA SER A 434 7.73 22.95 -25.05
C SER A 434 8.24 22.95 -26.49
N HIS A 435 7.34 22.68 -27.43
CA HIS A 435 7.60 22.81 -28.86
C HIS A 435 6.36 23.39 -29.54
N SER A 436 6.56 24.28 -30.52
CA SER A 436 5.47 24.99 -31.22
C SER A 436 4.44 25.72 -30.32
N GLY A 437 4.80 26.05 -29.07
CA GLY A 437 3.89 26.69 -28.12
C GLY A 437 2.97 25.74 -27.34
N LEU A 438 3.10 24.42 -27.51
CA LEU A 438 2.50 23.41 -26.63
C LEU A 438 3.43 23.18 -25.42
N GLU A 439 2.87 23.04 -24.24
CA GLU A 439 3.59 22.77 -22.98
C GLU A 439 2.74 21.83 -22.10
N TRP A 440 3.39 20.99 -21.31
CA TRP A 440 2.71 20.28 -20.22
C TRP A 440 2.57 21.22 -19.02
N GLU A 441 1.34 21.38 -18.55
CA GLU A 441 1.00 22.28 -17.44
C GLU A 441 0.51 21.49 -16.24
N ARG A 442 1.00 21.85 -15.06
CA ARG A 442 0.47 21.36 -13.78
C ARG A 442 -0.82 22.12 -13.47
N VAL A 443 -1.94 21.41 -13.43
CA VAL A 443 -3.28 22.00 -13.27
C VAL A 443 -4.10 21.20 -12.27
N THR A 444 -5.19 21.80 -11.78
CA THR A 444 -6.13 21.17 -10.84
C THR A 444 -7.43 20.71 -11.52
N SER A 445 -7.73 21.29 -12.69
CA SER A 445 -8.91 21.00 -13.49
C SER A 445 -8.74 21.52 -14.91
N VAL A 446 -9.47 20.93 -15.86
CA VAL A 446 -9.49 21.32 -17.28
C VAL A 446 -10.93 21.39 -17.76
N ALA A 447 -11.28 22.40 -18.55
CA ALA A 447 -12.66 22.61 -19.03
C ALA A 447 -13.20 21.41 -19.85
N GLY A 448 -12.37 20.78 -20.68
CA GLY A 448 -12.69 19.55 -21.42
C GLY A 448 -12.63 18.26 -20.59
N GLY A 449 -12.28 18.37 -19.30
CA GLY A 449 -11.97 17.25 -18.41
C GLY A 449 -10.47 16.90 -18.39
N PRO A 450 -9.97 16.39 -17.25
CA PRO A 450 -10.73 16.05 -16.04
C PRO A 450 -11.03 17.25 -15.13
N GLN A 451 -12.07 17.13 -14.30
CA GLN A 451 -12.49 18.19 -13.35
C GLN A 451 -11.68 18.18 -12.04
N SER A 452 -10.99 17.08 -11.76
CA SER A 452 -10.07 16.91 -10.64
C SER A 452 -8.95 15.96 -11.05
N ASP A 453 -7.88 15.93 -10.26
CA ASP A 453 -6.84 14.90 -10.32
C ASP A 453 -7.38 13.49 -10.05
N HIS A 454 -6.53 12.49 -10.30
CA HIS A 454 -6.82 11.12 -9.94
C HIS A 454 -6.44 10.84 -8.48
N THR A 455 -5.34 11.42 -7.98
CA THR A 455 -4.78 11.18 -6.63
C THR A 455 -5.85 11.19 -5.53
N TYR A 456 -6.70 12.22 -5.49
CA TYR A 456 -7.77 12.40 -4.50
C TYR A 456 -9.18 12.18 -5.06
N LEU A 457 -9.32 11.49 -6.20
CA LEU A 457 -10.60 11.25 -6.86
C LEU A 457 -11.59 10.53 -5.92
N GLY A 458 -12.75 11.16 -5.67
CA GLY A 458 -13.79 10.60 -4.80
C GLY A 458 -13.53 10.75 -3.29
N SER A 459 -12.45 11.43 -2.89
CA SER A 459 -12.08 11.66 -1.48
C SER A 459 -13.07 12.55 -0.70
N GLU A 460 -13.96 13.28 -1.37
CA GLU A 460 -15.09 13.98 -0.71
C GLU A 460 -16.04 13.02 0.03
N SER A 461 -16.02 11.71 -0.31
CA SER A 461 -16.92 10.69 0.23
C SER A 461 -16.21 9.61 1.09
N GLN A 462 -14.87 9.60 1.18
CA GLN A 462 -14.09 8.58 1.90
C GLN A 462 -13.43 9.13 3.18
N VAL A 463 -14.23 9.74 4.06
CA VAL A 463 -13.75 10.31 5.34
C VAL A 463 -13.43 9.24 6.40
N HIS A 464 -13.56 7.95 6.11
CA HIS A 464 -13.32 6.89 7.08
C HIS A 464 -12.12 6.04 6.65
N VAL A 465 -11.23 5.79 7.61
CA VAL A 465 -10.07 4.88 7.55
C VAL A 465 -8.76 5.45 6.97
N ASN A 466 -8.30 6.61 7.47
CA ASN A 466 -6.86 6.88 7.65
C ASN A 466 -6.64 8.06 8.62
N VAL A 467 -6.55 7.76 9.92
CA VAL A 467 -6.36 8.78 10.97
C VAL A 467 -4.99 9.48 10.86
N PHE A 468 -4.05 8.93 10.09
CA PHE A 468 -2.75 9.55 9.80
C PHE A 468 -2.77 10.62 8.70
N PHE A 469 -3.88 10.78 7.97
CA PHE A 469 -4.02 11.74 6.86
C PHE A 469 -5.09 12.83 7.12
N LEU A 470 -5.65 12.91 8.33
CA LEU A 470 -6.74 13.83 8.66
C LEU A 470 -6.32 15.29 8.95
N CYS A 471 -5.04 15.65 8.77
CA CYS A 471 -4.60 17.05 8.78
C CYS A 471 -4.54 17.69 7.38
N SER A 472 -4.95 17.00 6.32
CA SER A 472 -5.09 17.60 4.98
C SER A 472 -6.55 17.98 4.73
N LEU A 473 -6.93 19.17 5.22
CA LEU A 473 -8.13 19.87 4.78
C LEU A 473 -8.07 20.05 3.26
N SER A 474 -8.93 19.36 2.50
CA SER A 474 -9.09 19.50 1.05
C SER A 474 -7.78 19.69 0.31
N SER A 475 -6.97 18.63 0.17
CA SER A 475 -5.82 18.65 -0.73
C SER A 475 -6.33 18.97 -2.13
N VAL A 476 -6.05 20.19 -2.58
CA VAL A 476 -6.14 20.52 -4.00
C VAL A 476 -5.13 19.61 -4.69
N GLY A 477 -5.60 18.56 -5.33
CA GLY A 477 -4.75 17.67 -6.10
C GLY A 477 -4.40 18.27 -7.45
N PHE A 478 -3.31 17.78 -8.03
CA PHE A 478 -2.78 18.29 -9.28
C PHE A 478 -2.46 17.14 -10.21
N PHE A 479 -2.52 17.43 -11.50
CA PHE A 479 -2.10 16.51 -12.55
C PHE A 479 -1.40 17.30 -13.66
N MET A 480 -0.67 16.60 -14.52
CA MET A 480 -0.07 17.21 -15.71
C MET A 480 -1.03 17.12 -16.87
N HIS A 481 -1.26 18.23 -17.57
CA HIS A 481 -2.13 18.31 -18.74
C HIS A 481 -1.40 18.95 -19.91
N LEU A 482 -1.57 18.38 -21.10
CA LEU A 482 -1.21 19.02 -22.35
C LEU A 482 -2.46 19.24 -23.19
N SER A 483 -2.73 20.51 -23.50
CA SER A 483 -3.85 20.91 -24.35
C SER A 483 -3.49 20.77 -25.82
N THR A 484 -4.31 20.02 -26.58
CA THR A 484 -4.23 19.90 -28.04
C THR A 484 -5.34 20.71 -28.74
N VAL A 485 -6.07 21.56 -28.01
CA VAL A 485 -7.12 22.45 -28.56
C VAL A 485 -6.53 23.37 -29.62
N ASN A 486 -5.38 23.96 -29.30
CA ASN A 486 -4.62 24.83 -30.21
C ASN A 486 -3.40 24.09 -30.78
N GLY A 487 -2.78 24.66 -31.82
CA GLY A 487 -1.63 24.07 -32.51
C GLY A 487 -1.98 23.49 -33.88
N GLN A 488 -0.96 23.07 -34.61
CA GLN A 488 -1.06 22.40 -35.90
C GLN A 488 -0.90 20.89 -35.73
N GLU A 489 -1.38 20.13 -36.71
CA GLU A 489 -1.14 18.68 -36.77
C GLU A 489 0.38 18.41 -36.72
N GLY A 490 0.77 17.48 -35.84
CA GLY A 490 2.18 17.12 -35.62
C GLY A 490 2.88 17.91 -34.52
N ASP A 491 2.30 19.02 -34.02
CA ASP A 491 2.81 19.71 -32.85
C ASP A 491 2.82 18.78 -31.63
N ARG A 492 3.86 18.89 -30.80
CA ARG A 492 4.11 17.99 -29.68
C ARG A 492 4.71 18.71 -28.47
N ALA A 493 4.62 18.13 -27.29
CA ALA A 493 5.44 18.51 -26.15
C ALA A 493 5.75 17.31 -25.25
N LYS A 494 6.84 17.41 -24.49
CA LYS A 494 7.40 16.28 -23.73
C LYS A 494 7.43 16.56 -22.24
N LEU A 495 7.15 15.54 -21.46
CA LEU A 495 7.38 15.48 -20.02
C LEU A 495 8.35 14.33 -19.76
N GLU A 496 9.53 14.65 -19.22
CA GLU A 496 10.62 13.70 -19.00
C GLU A 496 10.81 13.42 -17.51
N THR A 497 10.94 12.15 -17.12
CA THR A 497 11.33 11.78 -15.75
C THR A 497 12.75 12.23 -15.45
N ARG A 498 13.13 12.25 -14.16
CA ARG A 498 14.55 12.22 -13.78
C ARG A 498 15.24 10.97 -14.33
N THR A 499 16.56 11.01 -14.44
CA THR A 499 17.36 9.83 -14.83
C THR A 499 17.33 8.78 -13.73
N MET A 500 17.23 7.51 -14.12
CA MET A 500 17.15 6.37 -13.21
C MET A 500 18.05 5.25 -13.72
N THR A 501 18.66 4.50 -12.81
CA THR A 501 19.56 3.39 -13.15
C THR A 501 18.94 2.06 -12.67
N PRO A 502 18.65 1.11 -13.58
CA PRO A 502 18.19 -0.22 -13.21
C PRO A 502 19.22 -0.91 -12.32
N SER A 503 18.76 -1.49 -11.23
CA SER A 503 19.58 -2.19 -10.23
C SER A 503 19.49 -3.70 -10.38
N ARG A 504 18.41 -4.24 -10.97
CA ARG A 504 18.19 -5.68 -11.09
C ARG A 504 18.86 -6.27 -12.33
N ASP A 505 19.22 -7.54 -12.24
CA ASP A 505 19.74 -8.30 -13.38
C ASP A 505 18.67 -8.51 -14.46
N CYS A 506 17.43 -8.78 -14.05
CA CYS A 506 16.30 -8.81 -14.95
C CYS A 506 15.99 -7.39 -15.45
N LYS A 507 16.28 -7.14 -16.72
CA LYS A 507 16.07 -5.84 -17.39
C LYS A 507 14.60 -5.68 -17.80
N VAL A 508 13.72 -5.68 -16.80
CA VAL A 508 12.28 -5.52 -16.93
C VAL A 508 11.84 -4.45 -15.96
N GLN A 509 11.10 -3.47 -16.45
CA GLN A 509 10.44 -2.48 -15.62
C GLN A 509 8.98 -2.36 -16.02
N CYS A 510 8.15 -1.94 -15.08
CA CYS A 510 6.77 -1.61 -15.32
C CYS A 510 6.53 -0.15 -15.00
N LEU A 511 6.27 0.63 -16.04
CA LEU A 511 5.72 1.96 -15.91
C LEU A 511 4.20 1.85 -15.81
N GLN A 512 3.62 2.52 -14.83
CA GLN A 512 2.18 2.64 -14.69
C GLN A 512 1.79 4.09 -14.42
N PHE A 513 0.65 4.51 -14.92
CA PHE A 513 0.11 5.84 -14.71
C PHE A 513 -1.38 5.86 -15.04
N PHE A 514 -2.10 6.82 -14.47
CA PHE A 514 -3.45 7.13 -14.89
C PHE A 514 -3.41 8.20 -15.96
N HIS A 515 -4.25 8.06 -16.98
CA HIS A 515 -4.42 9.07 -18.02
C HIS A 515 -5.89 9.42 -18.25
N TYR A 516 -6.11 10.62 -18.75
CA TYR A 516 -7.43 11.10 -19.19
C TYR A 516 -7.29 11.70 -20.58
N HIS A 517 -8.17 11.32 -21.50
CA HIS A 517 -8.14 11.80 -22.87
C HIS A 517 -9.41 12.60 -23.20
N SER A 518 -9.29 13.92 -23.28
CA SER A 518 -10.35 14.88 -23.68
C SER A 518 -10.13 15.50 -25.06
N GLY A 519 -9.13 15.00 -25.78
CA GLY A 519 -8.65 15.52 -27.06
C GLY A 519 -9.45 15.05 -28.28
N SER A 520 -8.79 15.04 -29.44
CA SER A 520 -9.28 14.40 -30.66
C SER A 520 -8.90 12.92 -30.67
N GLU A 521 -9.70 12.06 -31.32
CA GLU A 521 -9.35 10.64 -31.51
C GLU A 521 -8.02 10.41 -32.26
N SER A 522 -7.57 11.43 -33.00
CA SER A 522 -6.31 11.44 -33.74
C SER A 522 -5.10 11.86 -32.90
N ASP A 523 -5.32 12.42 -31.71
CA ASP A 523 -4.24 12.81 -30.81
C ASP A 523 -3.57 11.56 -30.24
N GLN A 524 -2.29 11.68 -29.89
CA GLN A 524 -1.47 10.56 -29.45
C GLN A 524 -0.73 10.90 -28.17
N LEU A 525 -0.64 9.95 -27.25
CA LEU A 525 0.31 9.98 -26.13
C LEU A 525 1.32 8.85 -26.32
N ASN A 526 2.54 9.23 -26.68
CA ASN A 526 3.66 8.33 -26.94
C ASN A 526 4.54 8.24 -25.70
N ILE A 527 4.92 7.01 -25.34
CA ILE A 527 5.79 6.71 -24.19
C ILE A 527 7.11 6.19 -24.72
N TRP A 528 8.16 6.98 -24.55
CA TRP A 528 9.51 6.64 -24.99
C TRP A 528 10.40 6.34 -23.81
N ILE A 529 11.42 5.51 -24.05
CA ILE A 529 12.59 5.43 -23.18
C ILE A 529 13.79 6.05 -23.89
N ARG A 530 14.58 6.82 -23.14
CA ARG A 530 15.87 7.36 -23.55
C ARG A 530 16.94 6.69 -22.71
N GLU A 531 17.74 5.81 -23.30
CA GLU A 531 18.84 5.11 -22.63
C GLU A 531 20.17 5.78 -22.93
N PHE A 532 20.99 5.94 -21.90
CA PHE A 532 22.28 6.62 -21.96
C PHE A 532 23.43 5.62 -21.92
N ASP A 533 24.34 5.68 -22.89
CA ASP A 533 25.48 4.77 -22.94
C ASP A 533 26.57 5.08 -21.91
N ASN A 534 26.74 6.36 -21.55
CA ASN A 534 27.71 6.84 -20.57
C ASN A 534 27.24 8.17 -19.95
N GLU A 535 27.43 8.37 -18.64
CA GLU A 535 27.12 9.62 -17.93
C GLU A 535 27.98 10.81 -18.40
N ALA A 536 29.15 10.55 -18.99
CA ALA A 536 30.12 11.58 -19.39
C ALA A 536 30.01 12.04 -20.87
N ASP A 537 29.38 11.26 -21.75
CA ASP A 537 29.21 11.57 -23.19
C ASP A 537 27.99 10.80 -23.75
N PRO A 538 26.83 11.46 -23.95
CA PRO A 538 25.56 10.77 -24.14
C PRO A 538 25.31 10.47 -25.61
N SER A 539 25.76 9.32 -26.11
CA SER A 539 24.99 8.64 -27.15
C SER A 539 23.70 8.14 -26.50
N VAL A 540 22.56 8.63 -27.00
CA VAL A 540 21.23 8.32 -26.49
C VAL A 540 20.53 7.38 -27.45
N THR A 541 20.07 6.25 -26.94
CA THR A 541 19.18 5.35 -27.68
C THR A 541 17.74 5.65 -27.27
N ARG A 542 16.94 6.22 -28.17
CA ARG A 542 15.52 6.53 -27.92
C ARG A 542 14.64 5.45 -28.56
N ARG A 543 13.76 4.81 -27.78
CA ARG A 543 12.88 3.72 -28.24
C ARG A 543 11.43 3.99 -27.83
N LEU A 544 10.49 3.82 -28.76
CA LEU A 544 9.05 3.90 -28.47
C LEU A 544 8.64 2.61 -27.76
N MET A 545 8.05 2.74 -26.57
CA MET A 545 7.68 1.61 -25.72
C MET A 545 6.17 1.47 -25.52
N GLY A 546 5.42 2.56 -25.70
CA GLY A 546 3.95 2.56 -25.62
C GLY A 546 3.35 3.70 -26.44
N GLN A 547 2.12 3.52 -26.90
CA GLN A 547 1.37 4.54 -27.63
C GLN A 547 -0.11 4.41 -27.30
N ILE A 548 -0.72 5.50 -26.84
CA ILE A 548 -2.16 5.60 -26.56
C ILE A 548 -2.80 6.47 -27.65
N THR A 549 -3.82 5.92 -28.31
CA THR A 549 -4.63 6.58 -29.36
C THR A 549 -6.08 6.15 -29.24
N GLY A 550 -6.97 6.79 -29.98
CA GLY A 550 -8.38 6.40 -30.08
C GLY A 550 -9.32 7.37 -29.36
N SER A 551 -10.58 6.97 -29.26
CA SER A 551 -11.64 7.89 -28.84
C SER A 551 -11.44 8.45 -27.42
N PRO A 552 -11.76 9.73 -27.19
CA PRO A 552 -11.75 10.35 -25.87
C PRO A 552 -12.59 9.57 -24.86
N ALA A 553 -12.13 9.55 -23.61
CA ALA A 553 -12.81 8.93 -22.48
C ALA A 553 -13.05 9.98 -21.40
N ASN A 554 -14.27 10.03 -20.87
CA ASN A 554 -14.65 11.00 -19.84
C ASN A 554 -14.35 10.52 -18.41
N TYR A 555 -13.31 9.69 -18.24
CA TYR A 555 -12.92 9.06 -16.98
C TYR A 555 -11.42 8.74 -17.00
N TRP A 556 -10.83 8.60 -15.81
CA TRP A 556 -9.42 8.22 -15.66
C TRP A 556 -9.22 6.74 -16.02
N GLN A 557 -8.12 6.45 -16.73
CA GLN A 557 -7.79 5.13 -17.22
C GLN A 557 -6.38 4.73 -16.77
N LEU A 558 -6.25 3.59 -16.11
CA LEU A 558 -4.95 3.01 -15.76
C LEU A 558 -4.27 2.44 -17.00
N HIS A 559 -3.00 2.78 -17.20
CA HIS A 559 -2.18 2.22 -18.27
C HIS A 559 -0.88 1.63 -17.71
N HIS A 560 -0.44 0.51 -18.30
CA HIS A 560 0.82 -0.15 -17.99
C HIS A 560 1.66 -0.24 -19.25
N VAL A 561 2.95 0.12 -19.15
CA VAL A 561 3.92 0.04 -20.26
C VAL A 561 5.10 -0.80 -19.79
N PRO A 562 5.28 -2.02 -20.33
CA PRO A 562 6.45 -2.83 -20.03
C PRO A 562 7.68 -2.21 -20.69
N LEU A 563 8.72 -1.97 -19.90
CA LEU A 563 10.00 -1.41 -20.35
C LEU A 563 11.13 -2.43 -20.16
N ASN A 564 12.21 -2.28 -20.92
CA ASN A 564 13.38 -3.15 -20.85
C ASN A 564 14.69 -2.36 -20.89
N ALA A 565 14.78 -1.31 -20.08
CA ALA A 565 16.00 -0.53 -19.95
C ALA A 565 17.12 -1.38 -19.32
N GLY A 566 18.26 -1.46 -20.01
CA GLY A 566 19.46 -2.17 -19.56
C GLY A 566 20.49 -1.25 -18.89
N LYS A 567 20.36 0.06 -19.11
CA LYS A 567 21.28 1.11 -18.65
C LYS A 567 20.50 2.22 -17.95
N THR A 568 21.21 3.25 -17.48
CA THR A 568 20.59 4.49 -17.03
C THR A 568 19.66 5.04 -18.11
N PHE A 569 18.44 5.40 -17.72
CA PHE A 569 17.39 5.80 -18.64
C PHE A 569 16.48 6.89 -18.08
N GLN A 570 15.69 7.48 -18.98
CA GLN A 570 14.55 8.34 -18.68
C GLN A 570 13.32 7.83 -19.43
N VAL A 571 12.15 8.08 -18.85
CA VAL A 571 10.87 7.93 -19.54
C VAL A 571 10.41 9.29 -20.04
N GLU A 572 9.96 9.35 -21.28
CA GLU A 572 9.44 10.55 -21.93
C GLU A 572 7.98 10.33 -22.34
N PHE A 573 7.10 11.18 -21.82
CA PHE A 573 5.70 11.30 -22.19
C PHE A 573 5.57 12.38 -23.26
N GLU A 574 5.44 11.99 -24.52
CA GLU A 574 5.24 12.89 -25.65
C GLU A 574 3.75 12.90 -26.04
N SER A 575 3.06 14.01 -25.82
CA SER A 575 1.72 14.20 -26.38
C SER A 575 1.83 14.93 -27.71
N ARG A 576 1.12 14.43 -28.73
CA ARG A 576 1.14 14.93 -30.11
C ARG A 576 -0.27 15.20 -30.60
N LYS A 577 -0.47 16.39 -31.16
CA LYS A 577 -1.72 16.81 -31.80
C LYS A 577 -1.92 16.13 -33.14
N GLY A 578 -3.08 15.51 -33.34
CA GLY A 578 -3.50 14.94 -34.63
C GLY A 578 -4.29 15.92 -35.49
N ALA A 579 -4.73 15.44 -36.65
CA ALA A 579 -5.47 16.24 -37.65
C ALA A 579 -6.85 16.73 -37.17
N GLY A 580 -7.46 16.04 -36.20
CA GLY A 580 -8.81 16.33 -35.74
C GLY A 580 -8.92 17.56 -34.83
N SER A 581 -10.14 18.08 -34.74
CA SER A 581 -10.46 19.16 -33.79
C SER A 581 -10.54 18.59 -32.37
N SER A 582 -9.82 19.22 -31.44
CA SER A 582 -9.73 18.78 -30.04
C SER A 582 -10.51 19.69 -29.12
N SER A 583 -11.16 19.12 -28.10
CA SER A 583 -11.84 19.84 -27.01
C SER A 583 -11.00 19.97 -25.74
N GLY A 584 -9.81 19.37 -25.71
CA GLY A 584 -8.98 19.28 -24.52
C GLY A 584 -7.59 18.76 -24.87
N GLY A 585 -7.22 17.58 -24.37
CA GLY A 585 -5.96 16.94 -24.69
C GLY A 585 -5.69 15.71 -23.81
N PHE A 586 -4.44 15.49 -23.43
CA PHE A 586 -4.04 14.39 -22.56
C PHE A 586 -3.66 14.90 -21.17
N SER A 587 -4.17 14.22 -20.15
CA SER A 587 -3.73 14.39 -18.77
C SER A 587 -3.10 13.12 -18.25
N VAL A 588 -2.07 13.24 -17.40
CA VAL A 588 -1.41 12.13 -16.71
C VAL A 588 -1.29 12.42 -15.22
N ASP A 589 -1.47 11.38 -14.41
CA ASP A 589 -1.38 11.45 -12.94
C ASP A 589 -0.94 10.10 -12.35
N ASP A 590 -0.56 10.07 -11.07
CA ASP A 590 -0.21 8.87 -10.31
C ASP A 590 0.82 7.96 -11.02
N ILE A 591 1.90 8.57 -11.53
CA ILE A 591 2.97 7.85 -12.21
C ILE A 591 3.73 7.01 -11.19
N ASN A 592 3.89 5.72 -11.45
CA ASN A 592 4.76 4.84 -10.68
C ASN A 592 5.65 4.01 -11.62
N LEU A 593 6.89 3.83 -11.21
CA LEU A 593 7.87 3.05 -11.96
C LEU A 593 8.60 2.09 -11.03
N SER A 594 8.69 0.83 -11.45
CA SER A 594 9.38 -0.22 -10.70
C SER A 594 10.03 -1.25 -11.62
N GLU A 595 11.08 -1.91 -11.18
CA GLU A 595 11.73 -3.05 -11.83
C GLU A 595 10.93 -4.35 -11.58
N THR A 596 9.65 -4.35 -11.96
CA THR A 596 8.72 -5.47 -11.86
C THR A 596 8.09 -5.76 -13.23
N GLU A 597 7.50 -6.94 -13.40
CA GLU A 597 6.72 -7.27 -14.60
C GLU A 597 5.37 -6.55 -14.58
N CYS A 598 4.96 -5.98 -15.71
CA CYS A 598 3.61 -5.44 -15.81
C CYS A 598 2.55 -6.56 -15.81
N PRO A 599 1.37 -6.32 -15.21
CA PRO A 599 0.21 -7.16 -15.42
C PRO A 599 -0.10 -7.30 -16.92
N HIS A 600 -0.47 -8.50 -17.37
CA HIS A 600 -0.72 -8.74 -18.79
C HIS A 600 -1.99 -8.05 -19.27
N ASN A 601 -3.01 -7.98 -18.42
CA ASN A 601 -4.32 -7.45 -18.78
C ASN A 601 -4.90 -6.59 -17.66
N ILE A 602 -5.66 -5.58 -18.06
CA ILE A 602 -6.40 -4.67 -17.18
C ILE A 602 -7.88 -4.78 -17.55
N TRP A 603 -8.72 -5.01 -16.56
CA TRP A 603 -10.17 -4.92 -16.69
C TRP A 603 -10.72 -3.87 -15.73
N GLN A 604 -11.03 -2.71 -16.29
CA GLN A 604 -11.70 -1.62 -15.59
C GLN A 604 -13.21 -1.85 -15.60
N ILE A 605 -13.81 -1.91 -14.41
CA ILE A 605 -15.26 -2.02 -14.26
C ILE A 605 -15.75 -0.74 -13.62
N ARG A 606 -16.56 0.02 -14.38
CA ARG A 606 -17.04 1.33 -13.97
C ARG A 606 -18.30 1.27 -13.13
N ASN A 607 -18.48 2.25 -12.24
CA ASN A 607 -19.63 2.37 -11.35
C ASN A 607 -19.94 1.06 -10.60
N PHE A 608 -18.90 0.43 -10.05
CA PHE A 608 -18.96 -0.93 -9.54
C PHE A 608 -19.89 -1.10 -8.34
N GLU A 609 -19.98 -0.11 -7.44
CA GLU A 609 -20.90 -0.16 -6.30
C GLU A 609 -22.37 -0.16 -6.73
N GLU A 610 -22.72 0.69 -7.71
CA GLU A 610 -24.06 0.68 -8.30
C GLU A 610 -24.33 -0.66 -8.99
N LEU A 611 -23.35 -1.19 -9.70
CA LEU A 611 -23.45 -2.48 -10.36
C LEU A 611 -23.68 -3.62 -9.37
N LEU A 612 -22.97 -3.64 -8.25
CA LEU A 612 -23.11 -4.66 -7.20
C LEU A 612 -24.47 -4.58 -6.49
N THR A 613 -24.98 -3.37 -6.25
CA THR A 613 -26.25 -3.15 -5.54
C THR A 613 -27.49 -3.30 -6.42
N SER A 614 -27.41 -2.94 -7.70
CA SER A 614 -28.53 -2.98 -8.64
C SER A 614 -28.69 -4.34 -9.34
N SER A 615 -27.62 -5.13 -9.44
CA SER A 615 -27.66 -6.43 -10.12
C SER A 615 -28.44 -7.47 -9.33
N SER A 616 -29.14 -8.35 -10.04
CA SER A 616 -29.75 -9.52 -9.41
C SER A 616 -28.66 -10.47 -8.89
N PRO A 617 -28.78 -11.06 -7.69
CA PRO A 617 -27.79 -12.00 -7.19
C PRO A 617 -27.57 -13.17 -8.16
N GLY A 618 -26.31 -13.49 -8.44
CA GLY A 618 -25.92 -14.46 -9.47
C GLY A 618 -25.74 -13.87 -10.87
N THR A 619 -25.76 -12.54 -11.03
CA THR A 619 -25.44 -11.90 -12.32
C THR A 619 -23.95 -12.09 -12.63
N TYR A 620 -23.65 -12.57 -13.84
CA TYR A 620 -22.28 -12.74 -14.32
C TYR A 620 -21.85 -11.57 -15.21
N ILE A 621 -20.62 -11.11 -15.00
CA ILE A 621 -19.97 -10.14 -15.88
C ILE A 621 -18.68 -10.78 -16.38
N PHE A 622 -18.45 -10.69 -17.69
CA PHE A 622 -17.32 -11.32 -18.35
C PHE A 622 -16.35 -10.26 -18.84
N SER A 623 -15.06 -10.51 -18.65
CA SER A 623 -13.99 -9.73 -19.27
C SER A 623 -14.00 -9.92 -20.80
N PRO A 624 -13.30 -9.06 -21.55
CA PRO A 624 -12.85 -9.41 -22.89
C PRO A 624 -12.09 -10.75 -22.92
N ARG A 625 -11.97 -11.31 -24.12
CA ARG A 625 -11.13 -12.47 -24.38
C ARG A 625 -9.66 -12.03 -24.44
N TYR A 626 -8.82 -12.67 -23.65
CA TYR A 626 -7.38 -12.41 -23.58
C TYR A 626 -6.58 -13.61 -24.07
N TYR A 627 -5.29 -13.38 -24.32
CA TYR A 627 -4.32 -14.41 -24.67
C TYR A 627 -3.13 -14.36 -23.70
N SER A 628 -2.66 -15.53 -23.26
CA SER A 628 -1.39 -15.64 -22.53
C SER A 628 -0.21 -15.36 -23.47
N PRO A 629 1.01 -15.09 -22.95
CA PRO A 629 2.21 -14.91 -23.79
C PRO A 629 2.47 -16.05 -24.78
N GLU A 630 2.10 -17.29 -24.42
CA GLU A 630 2.23 -18.48 -25.25
C GLU A 630 1.05 -18.68 -26.22
N GLY A 631 -0.05 -17.95 -26.03
CA GLY A 631 -1.21 -17.97 -26.94
C GLY A 631 -2.44 -18.71 -26.42
N TYR A 632 -2.52 -19.12 -25.15
CA TYR A 632 -3.75 -19.69 -24.60
C TYR A 632 -4.84 -18.63 -24.51
N GLY A 633 -5.98 -18.87 -25.15
CA GLY A 633 -7.15 -18.01 -25.00
C GLY A 633 -7.82 -18.22 -23.64
N TYR A 634 -8.11 -17.14 -22.91
CA TYR A 634 -8.81 -17.20 -21.63
C TYR A 634 -9.72 -16.00 -21.40
N GLN A 635 -10.63 -16.14 -20.45
CA GLN A 635 -11.55 -15.10 -20.03
C GLN A 635 -11.75 -15.18 -18.51
N VAL A 636 -11.80 -14.03 -17.86
CA VAL A 636 -12.14 -13.90 -16.44
C VAL A 636 -13.59 -13.45 -16.34
N PHE A 637 -14.31 -13.94 -15.34
CA PHE A 637 -15.65 -13.47 -15.07
C PHE A 637 -15.89 -13.36 -13.57
N ILE A 638 -16.75 -12.42 -13.20
CA ILE A 638 -17.19 -12.23 -11.83
C ILE A 638 -18.67 -12.59 -11.70
N ALA A 639 -19.03 -13.18 -10.57
CA ALA A 639 -20.42 -13.41 -10.21
C ALA A 639 -20.78 -12.47 -9.06
N LEU A 640 -21.74 -11.59 -9.30
CA LEU A 640 -22.18 -10.58 -8.33
C LEU A 640 -23.19 -11.20 -7.36
N GLN A 641 -22.93 -11.09 -6.06
CA GLN A 641 -23.86 -11.43 -4.99
C GLN A 641 -24.16 -10.19 -4.16
N ARG A 642 -25.14 -10.29 -3.25
CA ARG A 642 -25.56 -9.13 -2.43
C ARG A 642 -24.48 -8.60 -1.49
N GLU A 643 -23.59 -9.46 -1.02
CA GLU A 643 -22.63 -9.13 0.04
C GLU A 643 -21.16 -9.32 -0.38
N TYR A 644 -20.94 -9.98 -1.51
CA TYR A 644 -19.61 -10.29 -2.04
C TYR A 644 -19.69 -10.48 -3.55
N PHE A 645 -18.54 -10.55 -4.20
CA PHE A 645 -18.47 -11.09 -5.55
C PHE A 645 -17.42 -12.20 -5.64
N SER A 646 -17.68 -13.13 -6.55
CA SER A 646 -16.78 -14.23 -6.89
C SER A 646 -15.94 -13.86 -8.12
N ILE A 647 -14.81 -14.53 -8.30
CA ILE A 647 -13.99 -14.41 -9.51
C ILE A 647 -13.58 -15.78 -10.03
N TYR A 648 -13.68 -15.98 -11.34
CA TYR A 648 -13.33 -17.24 -11.99
C TYR A 648 -12.58 -16.99 -13.29
N VAL A 649 -11.71 -17.92 -13.66
CA VAL A 649 -11.08 -17.98 -14.98
C VAL A 649 -11.58 -19.20 -15.75
N ARG A 650 -11.73 -19.06 -17.06
CA ARG A 650 -12.00 -20.16 -17.98
C ARG A 650 -11.14 -20.06 -19.23
N LEU A 651 -10.77 -21.20 -19.79
CA LEU A 651 -10.13 -21.26 -21.11
C LEU A 651 -11.18 -21.07 -22.21
N VAL A 652 -10.78 -20.36 -23.25
CA VAL A 652 -11.62 -20.01 -24.42
C VAL A 652 -10.88 -20.42 -25.67
N SER A 653 -11.57 -21.12 -26.57
CA SER A 653 -10.98 -21.57 -27.82
C SER A 653 -10.40 -20.41 -28.62
N GLY A 654 -9.19 -20.58 -29.15
CA GLY A 654 -8.46 -19.55 -29.86
C GLY A 654 -7.74 -19.96 -31.11
N ASP A 655 -7.05 -18.97 -31.69
CA ASP A 655 -6.40 -19.07 -33.00
C ASP A 655 -5.16 -19.97 -32.95
N TYR A 656 -4.55 -20.08 -31.77
CA TYR A 656 -3.31 -20.83 -31.53
C TYR A 656 -3.55 -22.25 -30.99
N ASP A 657 -4.80 -22.64 -30.70
CA ASP A 657 -5.15 -23.88 -30.01
C ASP A 657 -4.51 -25.15 -30.60
N ASP A 658 -4.37 -25.21 -31.93
CA ASP A 658 -3.83 -26.36 -32.66
C ASP A 658 -2.30 -26.52 -32.49
N GLN A 659 -1.61 -25.48 -32.02
CA GLN A 659 -0.17 -25.46 -31.77
C GLN A 659 0.17 -25.61 -30.28
N LEU A 660 -0.83 -25.51 -29.41
CA LEU A 660 -0.66 -25.53 -27.96
C LEU A 660 -0.71 -26.93 -27.38
N GLN A 661 -0.09 -27.09 -26.21
CA GLN A 661 -0.15 -28.33 -25.45
C GLN A 661 -1.46 -28.43 -24.67
N TRP A 662 -2.08 -29.61 -24.70
CA TRP A 662 -3.33 -29.88 -23.99
C TRP A 662 -3.25 -31.22 -23.26
N PRO A 663 -3.83 -31.36 -22.04
CA PRO A 663 -4.44 -30.30 -21.20
C PRO A 663 -3.43 -29.21 -20.80
N CYS A 664 -3.86 -27.95 -20.65
CA CYS A 664 -3.00 -26.79 -20.44
C CYS A 664 -2.10 -26.95 -19.20
N PRO A 665 -0.78 -27.19 -19.36
CA PRO A 665 0.06 -27.51 -18.20
C PRO A 665 0.61 -26.28 -17.49
N TRP A 666 0.31 -26.15 -16.19
CA TRP A 666 1.04 -25.33 -15.22
C TRP A 666 1.09 -23.83 -15.54
N ARG A 667 -0.03 -23.25 -15.98
CA ARG A 667 -0.17 -21.80 -16.12
C ARG A 667 -0.80 -21.25 -14.86
N GLN A 668 -0.07 -20.36 -14.20
CA GLN A 668 -0.61 -19.64 -13.06
C GLN A 668 -1.32 -18.37 -13.55
N VAL A 669 -2.61 -18.30 -13.28
CA VAL A 669 -3.45 -17.12 -13.46
C VAL A 669 -3.49 -16.37 -12.13
N THR A 670 -3.05 -15.13 -12.13
CA THR A 670 -3.11 -14.25 -10.94
C THR A 670 -4.16 -13.18 -11.15
N PHE A 671 -5.07 -13.07 -10.18
CA PHE A 671 -6.06 -12.02 -10.07
C PHE A 671 -5.59 -11.00 -9.04
N LEU A 672 -5.60 -9.72 -9.39
CA LEU A 672 -5.27 -8.64 -8.47
C LEU A 672 -6.38 -7.58 -8.55
N LEU A 673 -7.10 -7.38 -7.45
CA LEU A 673 -7.96 -6.21 -7.27
C LEU A 673 -7.12 -5.07 -6.71
N LEU A 674 -6.95 -4.04 -7.52
CA LEU A 674 -6.00 -2.96 -7.25
C LEU A 674 -6.48 -2.06 -6.11
N ASP A 675 -5.66 -1.91 -5.07
CA ASP A 675 -5.73 -0.75 -4.19
C ASP A 675 -5.15 0.46 -4.94
N GLN A 676 -6.00 1.42 -5.29
CA GLN A 676 -5.66 2.54 -6.17
C GLN A 676 -4.96 3.69 -5.42
N ASN A 677 -4.16 3.35 -4.41
CA ASN A 677 -3.29 4.31 -3.73
C ASN A 677 -2.32 4.94 -4.75
N PRO A 678 -2.16 6.27 -4.74
CA PRO A 678 -1.21 7.00 -5.59
C PRO A 678 0.19 6.40 -5.59
N HIS A 679 0.67 5.98 -4.42
CA HIS A 679 2.03 5.49 -4.22
C HIS A 679 2.06 3.97 -4.20
N ILE A 680 2.75 3.34 -5.17
CA ILE A 680 2.75 1.88 -5.34
C ILE A 680 3.20 1.11 -4.08
N GLN A 681 4.21 1.61 -3.37
CA GLN A 681 4.69 1.00 -2.11
C GLN A 681 3.69 1.06 -0.94
N GLN A 682 2.62 1.86 -1.03
CA GLN A 682 1.57 1.95 -0.01
C GLN A 682 0.31 1.14 -0.36
N ARG A 683 0.30 0.50 -1.52
CA ARG A 683 -0.81 -0.35 -1.95
C ARG A 683 -0.83 -1.64 -1.12
N MET A 684 -2.04 -2.05 -0.77
CA MET A 684 -2.34 -3.37 -0.19
C MET A 684 -3.41 -4.03 -1.05
N SER A 685 -3.00 -4.47 -2.24
CA SER A 685 -3.94 -4.97 -3.25
C SER A 685 -4.40 -6.39 -2.90
N HIS A 686 -5.66 -6.74 -3.20
CA HIS A 686 -6.13 -8.10 -2.94
C HIS A 686 -5.72 -9.03 -4.08
N GLN A 687 -4.85 -10.00 -3.79
CA GLN A 687 -4.32 -10.93 -4.79
C GLN A 687 -4.67 -12.40 -4.49
N LYS A 688 -5.08 -13.12 -5.53
CA LYS A 688 -5.25 -14.59 -5.52
C LYS A 688 -4.69 -15.21 -6.80
N SER A 689 -4.28 -16.48 -6.74
CA SER A 689 -3.68 -17.18 -7.88
C SER A 689 -4.23 -18.59 -8.03
N ILE A 690 -4.34 -19.07 -9.26
CA ILE A 690 -4.79 -20.42 -9.61
C ILE A 690 -3.82 -20.97 -10.62
N THR A 691 -3.44 -22.25 -10.50
CA THR A 691 -2.61 -22.91 -11.50
C THR A 691 -3.37 -24.01 -12.25
N THR A 692 -3.22 -24.06 -13.58
CA THR A 692 -3.82 -25.11 -14.41
C THR A 692 -3.10 -26.46 -14.23
N ASP A 693 -3.66 -27.36 -13.42
CA ASP A 693 -3.14 -28.72 -13.28
C ASP A 693 -3.57 -29.59 -14.48
N PRO A 694 -2.64 -30.02 -15.36
CA PRO A 694 -3.01 -30.80 -16.54
C PRO A 694 -3.54 -32.20 -16.22
N THR A 695 -3.41 -32.65 -14.98
CA THR A 695 -3.87 -33.97 -14.51
C THR A 695 -5.24 -33.92 -13.84
N TYR A 696 -5.76 -32.72 -13.55
CA TYR A 696 -7.05 -32.56 -12.88
C TYR A 696 -8.22 -33.00 -13.78
N ILE A 697 -9.03 -33.92 -13.27
CA ILE A 697 -10.19 -34.51 -13.95
C ILE A 697 -11.46 -34.14 -13.18
N SER A 698 -12.41 -33.49 -13.85
CA SER A 698 -13.76 -33.27 -13.36
C SER A 698 -14.78 -33.84 -14.35
N GLY A 699 -15.84 -34.48 -13.84
CA GLY A 699 -16.88 -35.07 -14.70
C GLY A 699 -16.38 -36.14 -15.68
N GLY A 700 -15.20 -36.74 -15.45
CA GLY A 700 -14.60 -37.75 -16.33
C GLY A 700 -13.79 -37.20 -17.51
N VAL A 701 -13.58 -35.89 -17.57
CA VAL A 701 -12.73 -35.23 -18.59
C VAL A 701 -11.64 -34.39 -17.91
N PHE A 702 -10.53 -34.14 -18.60
CA PHE A 702 -9.52 -33.21 -18.11
C PHE A 702 -10.09 -31.79 -18.13
N PHE A 703 -10.12 -31.14 -16.97
CA PHE A 703 -10.77 -29.84 -16.80
C PHE A 703 -10.13 -28.74 -17.66
N TRP A 704 -8.80 -28.76 -17.74
CA TRP A 704 -7.99 -27.80 -18.50
C TRP A 704 -7.67 -28.29 -19.93
N ASP A 705 -8.44 -29.22 -20.49
CA ASP A 705 -8.29 -29.63 -21.90
C ASP A 705 -8.80 -28.55 -22.87
N ASN A 706 -8.51 -28.74 -24.15
CA ASN A 706 -8.84 -27.84 -25.22
C ASN A 706 -10.35 -27.51 -25.22
N PRO A 707 -10.75 -26.22 -25.20
CA PRO A 707 -12.16 -25.86 -25.15
C PRO A 707 -12.98 -26.38 -26.32
N ARG A 708 -12.40 -26.60 -27.49
CA ARG A 708 -13.10 -27.22 -28.62
C ARG A 708 -13.47 -28.69 -28.39
N LYS A 709 -12.84 -29.36 -27.40
CA LYS A 709 -13.10 -30.76 -27.03
C LYS A 709 -14.03 -30.90 -25.84
N VAL A 710 -13.80 -30.11 -24.78
CA VAL A 710 -14.48 -30.26 -23.48
C VAL A 710 -15.39 -29.09 -23.12
N GLY A 711 -15.29 -27.97 -23.85
CA GLY A 711 -16.04 -26.76 -23.60
C GLY A 711 -17.42 -26.71 -24.26
N THR A 712 -18.16 -25.65 -23.95
CA THR A 712 -19.51 -25.39 -24.47
C THR A 712 -19.50 -24.26 -25.51
N PRO A 713 -20.28 -24.38 -26.61
CA PRO A 713 -20.36 -23.31 -27.61
C PRO A 713 -21.07 -22.08 -27.02
N THR A 714 -20.43 -20.92 -27.09
CA THR A 714 -20.90 -19.63 -26.58
C THR A 714 -20.70 -18.56 -27.66
N VAL A 715 -21.64 -17.62 -27.75
CA VAL A 715 -21.50 -16.48 -28.67
C VAL A 715 -20.73 -15.37 -27.96
N MET A 716 -19.58 -14.99 -28.50
CA MET A 716 -18.76 -13.86 -28.05
C MET A 716 -18.43 -12.97 -29.25
N ASN A 717 -18.71 -11.66 -29.17
CA ASN A 717 -18.47 -10.71 -30.26
C ASN A 717 -19.04 -11.14 -31.63
N ASN A 718 -20.24 -11.72 -31.65
CA ASN A 718 -20.90 -12.29 -32.83
C ASN A 718 -20.20 -13.51 -33.46
N GLU A 719 -19.23 -14.12 -32.78
CA GLU A 719 -18.58 -15.36 -33.18
C GLU A 719 -18.93 -16.49 -32.21
N ILE A 720 -19.03 -17.72 -32.73
CA ILE A 720 -19.20 -18.91 -31.89
C ILE A 720 -17.81 -19.38 -31.46
N VAL A 721 -17.55 -19.30 -30.16
CA VAL A 721 -16.33 -19.82 -29.51
C VAL A 721 -16.70 -20.91 -28.52
N TYR A 722 -15.76 -21.77 -28.16
CA TYR A 722 -15.96 -22.78 -27.13
C TYR A 722 -15.32 -22.33 -25.82
N VAL A 723 -16.01 -22.51 -24.69
CA VAL A 723 -15.54 -22.09 -23.37
C VAL A 723 -15.61 -23.24 -22.38
N ASN A 724 -14.57 -23.43 -21.57
CA ASN A 724 -14.59 -24.39 -20.47
C ASN A 724 -15.46 -23.87 -19.32
N SER A 725 -15.75 -24.76 -18.36
CA SER A 725 -16.23 -24.36 -17.03
C SER A 725 -15.24 -23.41 -16.36
N GLY A 726 -15.75 -22.51 -15.51
CA GLY A 726 -14.91 -21.61 -14.74
C GLY A 726 -14.29 -22.29 -13.53
N TRP A 727 -13.09 -21.86 -13.14
CA TRP A 727 -12.42 -22.27 -11.91
C TRP A 727 -11.96 -21.02 -11.16
N GLY A 728 -12.24 -20.93 -9.86
CA GLY A 728 -12.18 -19.63 -9.18
C GLY A 728 -12.49 -19.62 -7.70
N TYR A 729 -12.57 -18.41 -7.17
CA TYR A 729 -12.87 -18.13 -5.76
C TYR A 729 -14.28 -17.62 -5.61
N ARG A 730 -15.05 -18.30 -4.77
CA ARG A 730 -16.42 -17.89 -4.47
C ARG A 730 -16.46 -16.60 -3.68
N TYR A 731 -15.59 -16.47 -2.68
CA TYR A 731 -15.51 -15.32 -1.79
C TYR A 731 -14.28 -14.48 -2.12
N PHE A 732 -14.28 -13.84 -3.29
CA PHE A 732 -13.11 -13.05 -3.71
C PHE A 732 -13.04 -11.70 -2.99
N MET A 733 -14.14 -10.98 -2.82
CA MET A 733 -14.14 -9.75 -2.02
C MET A 733 -15.55 -9.46 -1.51
N TYR A 734 -15.67 -9.06 -0.24
CA TYR A 734 -16.95 -8.62 0.33
C TYR A 734 -17.18 -7.14 0.04
N GLN A 735 -18.45 -6.77 -0.14
CA GLN A 735 -18.85 -5.40 -0.40
C GLN A 735 -18.37 -4.45 0.71
N LYS A 736 -18.51 -4.87 1.98
CA LYS A 736 -18.11 -4.06 3.14
C LYS A 736 -16.60 -3.76 3.18
N ASP A 737 -15.79 -4.60 2.54
CA ASP A 737 -14.33 -4.49 2.59
C ASP A 737 -13.78 -3.63 1.44
N LEU A 738 -14.60 -3.36 0.42
CA LEU A 738 -14.24 -2.47 -0.70
C LEU A 738 -13.96 -1.04 -0.24
N SER A 739 -14.60 -0.58 0.84
CA SER A 739 -14.40 0.75 1.41
C SER A 739 -13.23 0.83 2.38
N ASN A 740 -12.59 -0.28 2.74
CA ASN A 740 -11.49 -0.28 3.71
C ASN A 740 -10.23 0.40 3.14
N ARG A 741 -10.09 0.48 1.82
CA ARG A 741 -8.99 1.10 1.07
C ARG A 741 -9.48 1.69 -0.25
N ALA A 742 -8.59 2.15 -1.11
CA ALA A 742 -8.93 2.72 -2.42
C ALA A 742 -9.21 1.64 -3.48
N PHE A 743 -9.92 0.54 -3.13
CA PHE A 743 -10.31 -0.48 -4.11
C PHE A 743 -11.32 0.07 -5.11
N VAL A 744 -12.28 0.86 -4.61
CA VAL A 744 -13.20 1.66 -5.42
C VAL A 744 -12.74 3.13 -5.37
N LYS A 745 -12.40 3.70 -6.52
CA LYS A 745 -11.98 5.10 -6.66
C LYS A 745 -12.67 5.73 -7.86
N GLY A 746 -13.35 6.86 -7.65
CA GLY A 746 -14.20 7.46 -8.68
C GLY A 746 -15.35 6.55 -9.15
N GLY A 747 -15.77 5.57 -8.35
CA GLY A 747 -16.76 4.55 -8.71
C GLY A 747 -16.20 3.33 -9.45
N ASP A 748 -14.91 3.34 -9.80
CA ASP A 748 -14.30 2.31 -10.64
C ASP A 748 -13.47 1.33 -9.80
N ILE A 749 -13.46 0.07 -10.23
CA ILE A 749 -12.48 -0.94 -9.79
C ILE A 749 -11.59 -1.35 -10.95
N PHE A 750 -10.36 -1.76 -10.63
CA PHE A 750 -9.42 -2.33 -11.59
C PHE A 750 -9.06 -3.75 -11.17
N LEU A 751 -9.42 -4.72 -12.00
CA LEU A 751 -8.96 -6.10 -11.89
C LEU A 751 -7.82 -6.32 -12.88
N LEU A 752 -6.64 -6.66 -12.37
CA LEU A 752 -5.45 -6.94 -13.17
C LEU A 752 -5.23 -8.44 -13.24
N PHE A 753 -4.83 -8.93 -14.41
CA PHE A 753 -4.63 -10.36 -14.67
C PHE A 753 -3.31 -10.64 -15.37
N SER A 754 -2.66 -11.72 -14.96
CA SER A 754 -1.53 -12.31 -15.68
C SER A 754 -1.69 -13.82 -15.74
N MET A 755 -1.34 -14.42 -16.88
CA MET A 755 -1.31 -15.88 -17.05
C MET A 755 0.09 -16.27 -17.50
N GLN A 756 0.84 -16.92 -16.61
CA GLN A 756 2.28 -17.18 -16.79
C GLN A 756 2.58 -18.67 -16.69
N ASP A 757 3.48 -19.17 -17.54
CA ASP A 757 4.03 -20.51 -17.40
C ASP A 757 4.98 -20.58 -16.19
N ILE A 758 4.61 -21.41 -15.21
CA ILE A 758 5.42 -21.64 -14.01
C ILE A 758 6.00 -23.07 -13.96
N SER A 759 5.94 -23.83 -15.05
CA SER A 759 6.41 -25.23 -15.11
C SER A 759 7.89 -25.39 -14.78
N GLY A 760 8.70 -24.33 -14.95
CA GLY A 760 10.09 -24.29 -14.50
C GLY A 760 10.27 -24.60 -13.00
N LEU A 761 9.26 -24.29 -12.18
CA LEU A 761 9.26 -24.51 -10.73
C LEU A 761 9.12 -25.99 -10.32
N LEU A 762 8.84 -26.88 -11.28
CA LEU A 762 8.89 -28.32 -11.06
C LEU A 762 10.33 -28.83 -10.89
N GLN A 763 11.33 -28.09 -11.37
CA GLN A 763 12.73 -28.54 -11.39
C GLN A 763 13.69 -27.54 -10.75
N LYS A 764 13.30 -26.27 -10.65
CA LYS A 764 14.14 -25.18 -10.15
C LYS A 764 13.37 -24.34 -9.14
N ASP A 765 14.12 -23.61 -8.33
CA ASP A 765 13.55 -22.69 -7.34
C ASP A 765 13.35 -21.28 -7.91
N THR A 766 13.57 -21.09 -9.21
CA THR A 766 13.44 -19.80 -9.91
C THR A 766 12.72 -19.91 -11.24
N LEU A 767 12.17 -18.78 -11.66
CA LEU A 767 11.67 -18.55 -13.00
C LEU A 767 12.68 -17.70 -13.80
N PRO A 768 12.72 -17.86 -15.14
CA PRO A 768 13.49 -16.96 -16.00
C PRO A 768 12.95 -15.53 -15.91
N CYS A 769 13.78 -14.54 -16.25
CA CYS A 769 13.31 -13.17 -16.35
C CYS A 769 12.17 -13.08 -17.39
N PRO A 770 11.11 -12.31 -17.10
CA PRO A 770 10.04 -12.07 -18.06
C PRO A 770 10.58 -11.42 -19.34
N SER A 771 10.01 -11.76 -20.49
CA SER A 771 10.30 -11.10 -21.75
C SER A 771 9.36 -9.92 -21.96
N VAL A 772 9.89 -8.76 -22.31
CA VAL A 772 9.08 -7.63 -22.78
C VAL A 772 8.71 -7.86 -24.25
N PRO A 773 7.42 -7.97 -24.60
CA PRO A 773 7.01 -8.17 -25.99
C PRO A 773 7.47 -7.01 -26.88
N GLU A 774 7.97 -7.31 -28.07
CA GLU A 774 8.20 -6.28 -29.08
C GLU A 774 6.86 -5.72 -29.56
N GLN A 775 6.62 -4.44 -29.29
CA GLN A 775 5.43 -3.75 -29.79
C GLN A 775 5.72 -3.13 -31.16
N ASN A 776 4.92 -3.50 -32.16
CA ASN A 776 4.97 -2.91 -33.50
C ASN A 776 4.13 -1.63 -33.53
N PHE A 777 4.77 -0.49 -33.36
CA PHE A 777 4.13 0.82 -33.51
C PHE A 777 4.19 1.30 -34.96
N MET A 778 3.13 2.00 -35.40
CA MET A 778 3.18 2.72 -36.67
C MET A 778 3.87 4.08 -36.46
N GLY A 779 5.11 4.22 -36.94
CA GLY A 779 5.86 5.48 -36.86
C GLY A 779 6.98 5.56 -37.90
N SER A 780 7.33 6.78 -38.33
CA SER A 780 8.41 7.01 -39.30
C SER A 780 9.79 6.94 -38.62
N PRO A 781 10.87 6.56 -39.33
CA PRO A 781 12.23 6.58 -38.77
C PRO A 781 12.71 7.99 -38.33
N GLU A 782 12.12 9.06 -38.89
CA GLU A 782 12.46 10.45 -38.52
C GLU A 782 11.93 10.81 -37.11
N ASP A 783 10.87 10.16 -36.63
CA ASP A 783 10.31 10.38 -35.28
C ASP A 783 11.15 9.77 -34.14
N GLN A 784 12.16 8.95 -34.47
CA GLN A 784 13.03 8.27 -33.50
C GLN A 784 14.28 9.08 -33.12
N ALA A 785 14.58 10.17 -33.83
CA ALA A 785 15.74 11.00 -33.53
C ALA A 785 15.59 11.69 -32.15
N ASP A 786 16.61 11.58 -31.31
CA ASP A 786 16.66 12.30 -30.03
C ASP A 786 16.92 13.79 -30.28
N GLU A 787 16.03 14.66 -29.79
CA GLU A 787 16.13 16.13 -29.94
C GLU A 787 16.94 16.78 -28.80
N GLY A 788 17.50 15.96 -27.90
CA GLY A 788 18.23 16.41 -26.71
C GLY A 788 17.32 16.61 -25.49
N PRO A 789 17.92 16.82 -24.30
CA PRO A 789 17.18 16.90 -23.03
C PRO A 789 16.32 18.16 -22.89
N CYS A 790 15.22 18.07 -22.15
CA CYS A 790 14.42 19.24 -21.78
C CYS A 790 15.22 20.24 -20.94
N VAL A 791 15.03 21.54 -21.22
CA VAL A 791 15.58 22.61 -20.38
C VAL A 791 14.79 22.63 -19.07
N LYS A 792 15.46 22.40 -17.93
CA LYS A 792 14.84 22.52 -16.60
C LYS A 792 14.24 23.92 -16.44
N ARG A 793 12.95 24.01 -16.08
CA ARG A 793 12.30 25.27 -15.71
C ARG A 793 12.95 25.73 -14.40
N ILE A 794 13.89 26.68 -14.49
CA ILE A 794 14.32 27.46 -13.32
C ILE A 794 13.18 28.45 -13.08
N LYS A 795 12.27 28.14 -12.16
CA LYS A 795 11.35 29.12 -11.59
C LYS A 795 11.67 29.29 -10.13
#